data_AF-A0AAU7AX95-F1
#
_entry.id   AF-A0AAU7AX95-F1
#
_cell.length_a   1.000
_cell.length_b   1.000
_cell.length_c   1.000
_cell.angle_alpha   90.00
_cell.angle_beta   90.00
_cell.angle_gamma   90.00
#
_symmetry.space_group_name_H-M   'P 1'
#
loop_
_entity.id
_entity.type
_entity.pdbx_description
1 polymer ?
#
loop_
_entity_poly.entity_id
_entity_poly.type
_entity_poly.pdbx_seq_one_letter_code
_entity_poly.pdbx_strand_id
1 'polypeptide(L)'
;MSPYLAILPSARRYGALIGTVAALLAAAPAQAFDSGPHGDITVDAMQAEGFSRPAERVTWAQNYFVDFYGQAGNNPYSGHADAAVVVAAQPILPAEYEMWPADVRHAAAISHFDATDRPAGFPTTATVAAEWLRLRAATYNLVQAAKDSRNALDLLAVIGMSLHEVQDFYAHSNWVERTGDGGSAPGWEERVEGSVPTWFDVPRERRGDVYTSGAPNHRLHGSWQQNGNAKLTDGLNKDWPGRPRYLEAFQTSYFATRQWVQAIRLWLDDPALWASAQRYVGNTLQIADDIGQGVTDVSRATGRWYGEGGPCQPGVSFDTGPSCGDGEGFGGTLLGARSAIKDYHGDMAPSLYRRTFERIVPGLISKPTNVTESMVPVPSSRSLQAATQFVRLRFLSVRGFDLGDLPPGDGADLYTRATIGGQDYLSAIIDDHDLFRFPKPYAPYTFVRAVKRGAAYPLPVTSIRVRINTGDVRYAGTNDDVFLRVSPTLRFPLEKSLYDDFERGDNDVYSVPIDAVARAGLSVGDIRYVQIEKSSDGVGGGWRLGRVKVVVNDTSIVDVAVDRWLEDDHRTWRKSIARNRRTSKALPVWMELREDDSFIYGSDDQGDINSFDNRDAVVHPYTPGARVRRTVTGGNDLGGAGDLGGDQGRVTYELDTIVPAIGTGNPFAISSPPGLAPVADPTPPPTPGPGPDVPLAPPPEPPPTTTTSPPATTVTTPPTTTTTTTTTTTPPTTTTPPPPPPPPLRPDLVLTALTPFRFTVENRGPVRAVAFGVTVTGFPTVRVMSLAPGASATLTYADKCIATGHAEGDVLNEVDESDETNNARDHKGGC
;
A
#
# COMPACT_ATOMS: atom_id res chain seq x y z
N MET A 1 45.78 -34.54 57.31
CA MET A 1 45.59 -35.43 56.15
C MET A 1 45.45 -34.55 54.91
N SER A 2 46.38 -34.69 53.96
CA SER A 2 46.35 -34.14 52.58
C SER A 2 45.50 -35.08 51.67
N PRO A 3 45.30 -34.91 50.33
CA PRO A 3 45.63 -33.78 49.43
C PRO A 3 44.59 -33.46 48.30
N TYR A 4 44.85 -32.35 47.57
CA TYR A 4 44.66 -32.08 46.12
C TYR A 4 43.36 -32.45 45.37
N LEU A 5 42.67 -31.42 44.83
CA LEU A 5 41.98 -31.50 43.53
C LEU A 5 42.36 -30.28 42.69
N ALA A 6 43.24 -30.54 41.71
CA ALA A 6 43.66 -29.61 40.69
C ALA A 6 42.46 -29.26 39.79
N ILE A 7 42.05 -28.00 39.78
CA ILE A 7 41.13 -27.47 38.78
C ILE A 7 41.91 -27.40 37.47
N LEU A 8 41.55 -28.28 36.53
CA LEU A 8 42.16 -28.36 35.21
C LEU A 8 42.04 -27.01 34.46
N PRO A 9 43.10 -26.54 33.78
CA PRO A 9 43.04 -25.38 32.87
C PRO A 9 42.20 -25.62 31.61
N SER A 10 41.57 -26.80 31.47
CA SER A 10 40.71 -27.14 30.35
C SER A 10 39.31 -26.52 30.44
N ALA A 11 38.75 -26.26 31.63
CA ALA A 11 37.39 -25.70 31.74
C ALA A 11 37.29 -24.25 31.21
N ARG A 12 38.34 -23.43 31.41
CA ARG A 12 38.43 -22.10 30.78
C ARG A 12 38.69 -22.17 29.29
N ARG A 13 39.38 -23.21 28.80
CA ARG A 13 39.60 -23.43 27.37
C ARG A 13 38.36 -23.95 26.67
N TYR A 14 37.54 -24.79 27.31
CA TYR A 14 36.23 -25.21 26.77
C TYR A 14 35.18 -24.11 26.87
N GLY A 15 35.15 -23.31 27.94
CA GLY A 15 34.26 -22.14 28.03
C GLY A 15 34.63 -21.05 27.01
N ALA A 16 35.93 -20.81 26.80
CA ALA A 16 36.39 -19.94 25.73
C ALA A 16 36.12 -20.54 24.34
N LEU A 17 36.38 -21.83 24.10
CA LEU A 17 36.12 -22.47 22.81
C LEU A 17 34.62 -22.55 22.48
N ILE A 18 33.75 -22.81 23.45
CA ILE A 18 32.28 -22.80 23.29
C ILE A 18 31.79 -21.36 23.08
N GLY A 19 32.33 -20.39 23.83
CA GLY A 19 32.04 -18.96 23.63
C GLY A 19 32.51 -18.45 22.26
N THR A 20 33.68 -18.87 21.79
CA THR A 20 34.24 -18.52 20.48
C THR A 20 33.52 -19.24 19.34
N VAL A 21 33.10 -20.50 19.51
CA VAL A 21 32.28 -21.23 18.51
C VAL A 21 30.86 -20.65 18.45
N ALA A 22 30.23 -20.31 19.57
CA ALA A 22 28.94 -19.63 19.59
C ALA A 22 29.02 -18.21 18.97
N ALA A 23 30.09 -17.46 19.23
CA ALA A 23 30.32 -16.15 18.63
C ALA A 23 30.68 -16.21 17.13
N LEU A 24 31.40 -17.24 16.68
CA LEU A 24 31.69 -17.47 15.25
C LEU A 24 30.48 -17.98 14.47
N LEU A 25 29.54 -18.67 15.12
CA LEU A 25 28.29 -19.15 14.50
C LEU A 25 27.17 -18.11 14.51
N ALA A 26 27.25 -17.10 15.40
CA ALA A 26 26.32 -15.96 15.47
C ALA A 26 26.38 -15.06 14.22
N ALA A 27 27.51 -15.05 13.51
CA ALA A 27 27.73 -14.29 12.28
C ALA A 27 27.44 -15.10 11.00
N ALA A 28 26.81 -16.28 11.12
CA ALA A 28 26.45 -17.07 9.94
C ALA A 28 25.32 -16.37 9.15
N PRO A 29 25.42 -16.32 7.81
CA PRO A 29 24.41 -15.69 6.97
C PRO A 29 23.08 -16.46 7.01
N ALA A 30 21.96 -15.74 7.17
CA ALA A 30 20.64 -16.33 7.01
C ALA A 30 20.30 -16.47 5.52
N GLN A 31 19.80 -17.64 5.12
CA GLN A 31 19.32 -17.84 3.75
C GLN A 31 17.80 -17.66 3.64
N ALA A 32 17.42 -16.60 2.93
CA ALA A 32 16.19 -16.43 2.13
C ALA A 32 14.82 -16.33 2.81
N PHE A 33 14.16 -15.17 2.67
CA PHE A 33 12.73 -14.97 2.39
C PHE A 33 12.57 -13.58 1.73
N ASP A 34 12.47 -13.46 0.39
CA ASP A 34 12.23 -12.15 -0.26
C ASP A 34 10.79 -12.05 -0.75
N SER A 35 10.02 -11.14 -0.16
CA SER A 35 8.66 -10.84 -0.60
C SER A 35 8.50 -9.45 -1.22
N GLY A 36 9.53 -8.60 -1.23
CA GLY A 36 9.35 -7.16 -1.45
C GLY A 36 8.64 -6.86 -2.79
N PRO A 37 9.28 -7.16 -3.94
CA PRO A 37 8.67 -6.87 -5.23
C PRO A 37 7.45 -7.73 -5.58
N HIS A 38 7.42 -9.01 -5.19
CA HIS A 38 6.25 -9.89 -5.42
C HIS A 38 5.03 -9.42 -4.63
N GLY A 39 5.25 -9.00 -3.38
CA GLY A 39 4.26 -8.40 -2.50
C GLY A 39 3.72 -7.09 -3.06
N ASP A 40 4.60 -6.18 -3.47
CA ASP A 40 4.21 -4.91 -4.08
C ASP A 40 3.32 -5.10 -5.31
N ILE A 41 3.72 -6.00 -6.21
CA ILE A 41 2.97 -6.32 -7.42
C ILE A 41 1.61 -6.92 -7.06
N THR A 42 1.58 -7.83 -6.08
CA THR A 42 0.35 -8.48 -5.61
C THR A 42 -0.62 -7.44 -5.04
N VAL A 43 -0.16 -6.58 -4.14
CA VAL A 43 -0.97 -5.52 -3.53
C VAL A 43 -1.50 -4.56 -4.60
N ASP A 44 -0.64 -4.06 -5.49
CA ASP A 44 -1.05 -3.13 -6.55
C ASP A 44 -2.08 -3.75 -7.51
N ALA A 45 -1.83 -4.98 -7.97
CA ALA A 45 -2.74 -5.69 -8.86
C ALA A 45 -4.10 -5.96 -8.21
N MET A 46 -4.12 -6.42 -6.95
CA MET A 46 -5.35 -6.68 -6.22
C MET A 46 -6.17 -5.40 -6.01
N GLN A 47 -5.54 -4.28 -5.65
CA GLN A 47 -6.21 -2.99 -5.58
C GLN A 47 -6.79 -2.55 -6.92
N ALA A 48 -6.04 -2.72 -8.00
CA ALA A 48 -6.47 -2.36 -9.36
C ALA A 48 -7.66 -3.22 -9.84
N GLU A 49 -7.81 -4.44 -9.31
CA GLU A 49 -8.94 -5.34 -9.53
C GLU A 49 -10.07 -5.17 -8.49
N GLY A 50 -9.97 -4.19 -7.59
CA GLY A 50 -11.04 -3.78 -6.67
C GLY A 50 -11.16 -4.61 -5.39
N PHE A 51 -10.08 -5.30 -4.98
CA PHE A 51 -10.02 -5.98 -3.69
C PHE A 51 -9.79 -4.99 -2.54
N SER A 52 -10.33 -5.32 -1.37
CA SER A 52 -10.16 -4.56 -0.13
C SER A 52 -8.74 -4.71 0.44
N ARG A 53 -8.36 -3.79 1.34
CA ARG A 53 -7.08 -3.86 2.06
C ARG A 53 -6.86 -5.17 2.83
N PRO A 54 -7.85 -5.78 3.50
CA PRO A 54 -7.63 -7.09 4.09
C PRO A 54 -7.48 -8.19 3.03
N ALA A 55 -8.24 -8.15 1.93
CA ALA A 55 -8.17 -9.16 0.87
C ALA A 55 -6.81 -9.17 0.14
N GLU A 56 -6.27 -7.99 -0.21
CA GLU A 56 -4.94 -7.89 -0.82
C GLU A 56 -3.85 -8.40 0.13
N ARG A 57 -3.95 -8.11 1.44
CA ARG A 57 -2.98 -8.57 2.45
C ARG A 57 -3.03 -10.08 2.65
N VAL A 58 -4.22 -10.67 2.69
CA VAL A 58 -4.36 -12.14 2.68
C VAL A 58 -3.69 -12.73 1.44
N THR A 59 -3.92 -12.14 0.28
CA THR A 59 -3.34 -12.62 -0.98
C THR A 59 -1.81 -12.50 -0.98
N TRP A 60 -1.28 -11.40 -0.42
CA TRP A 60 0.14 -11.20 -0.23
C TRP A 60 0.75 -12.23 0.73
N ALA A 61 0.16 -12.45 1.90
CA ALA A 61 0.63 -13.49 2.83
C ALA A 61 0.65 -14.88 2.17
N GLN A 62 -0.38 -15.23 1.39
CA GLN A 62 -0.48 -16.50 0.69
C GLN A 62 0.54 -16.65 -0.45
N ASN A 63 0.92 -15.53 -1.09
CA ASN A 63 2.02 -15.48 -2.05
C ASN A 63 3.36 -15.73 -1.33
N TYR A 64 3.62 -15.00 -0.24
CA TYR A 64 4.84 -15.14 0.57
C TYR A 64 5.03 -16.54 1.16
N PHE A 65 3.94 -17.21 1.57
CA PHE A 65 4.05 -18.53 2.17
C PHE A 65 4.65 -19.59 1.23
N VAL A 66 4.62 -19.38 -0.10
CA VAL A 66 5.32 -20.26 -1.05
C VAL A 66 6.82 -20.28 -0.76
N ASP A 67 7.47 -19.12 -0.66
CA ASP A 67 8.88 -19.03 -0.24
C ASP A 67 9.09 -19.51 1.19
N PHE A 68 8.22 -19.09 2.11
CA PHE A 68 8.38 -19.38 3.53
C PHE A 68 8.43 -20.88 3.83
N TYR A 69 7.49 -21.65 3.27
CA TYR A 69 7.47 -23.11 3.44
C TYR A 69 8.45 -23.83 2.51
N GLY A 70 8.78 -23.23 1.35
CA GLY A 70 9.78 -23.77 0.41
C GLY A 70 11.19 -23.77 1.01
N GLN A 71 11.52 -22.77 1.83
CA GLN A 71 12.81 -22.61 2.48
C GLN A 71 12.89 -23.26 3.88
N ALA A 72 12.15 -24.34 4.13
CA ALA A 72 12.09 -24.97 5.45
C ALA A 72 13.45 -25.43 6.02
N GLY A 73 14.43 -25.73 5.16
CA GLY A 73 15.80 -26.04 5.58
C GLY A 73 16.53 -24.86 6.24
N ASN A 74 16.11 -23.63 5.89
CA ASN A 74 16.68 -22.38 6.41
C ASN A 74 15.89 -21.81 7.61
N ASN A 75 14.72 -22.36 7.93
CA ASN A 75 13.92 -21.93 9.07
C ASN A 75 14.19 -22.80 10.31
N PRO A 76 14.79 -22.28 11.40
CA PRO A 76 15.16 -23.06 12.57
C PRO A 76 13.97 -23.64 13.38
N TYR A 77 12.74 -23.18 13.13
CA TYR A 77 11.51 -23.61 13.83
C TYR A 77 10.64 -24.57 13.01
N SER A 78 10.99 -24.83 11.74
CA SER A 78 10.23 -25.69 10.82
C SER A 78 10.17 -27.16 11.25
N GLY A 79 11.12 -27.60 12.08
CA GLY A 79 11.36 -29.01 12.40
C GLY A 79 12.14 -29.78 11.32
N HIS A 80 12.55 -29.11 10.25
CA HIS A 80 13.30 -29.69 9.12
C HIS A 80 14.51 -28.84 8.70
N ALA A 81 14.98 -27.98 9.60
CA ALA A 81 16.15 -27.14 9.38
C ALA A 81 17.41 -27.97 9.17
N ASP A 82 18.33 -27.46 8.34
CA ASP A 82 19.63 -28.08 8.14
C ASP A 82 20.43 -28.11 9.44
N ALA A 83 21.27 -29.13 9.61
CA ALA A 83 22.02 -29.33 10.86
C ALA A 83 22.88 -28.11 11.24
N ALA A 84 23.42 -27.40 10.26
CA ALA A 84 24.18 -26.17 10.48
C ALA A 84 23.30 -25.03 11.05
N VAL A 85 22.09 -24.87 10.51
CA VAL A 85 21.10 -23.88 10.97
C VAL A 85 20.66 -24.19 12.40
N VAL A 86 20.38 -25.45 12.72
CA VAL A 86 20.01 -25.88 14.08
C VAL A 86 21.14 -25.62 15.08
N VAL A 87 22.37 -26.02 14.74
CA VAL A 87 23.54 -25.86 15.63
C VAL A 87 23.84 -24.39 15.89
N ALA A 88 23.72 -23.53 14.88
CA ALA A 88 24.02 -22.11 15.00
C ALA A 88 22.88 -21.30 15.64
N ALA A 89 21.61 -21.67 15.41
CA ALA A 89 20.46 -20.96 15.96
C ALA A 89 19.99 -21.47 17.35
N GLN A 90 20.27 -22.72 17.75
CA GLN A 90 19.67 -23.31 18.97
C GLN A 90 20.71 -23.96 19.92
N PRO A 91 21.73 -23.24 20.45
CA PRO A 91 22.80 -23.89 21.20
C PRO A 91 22.46 -24.34 22.64
N ILE A 92 21.38 -23.89 23.29
CA ILE A 92 21.22 -24.02 24.76
C ILE A 92 19.82 -24.42 25.30
N LEU A 93 18.74 -24.46 24.51
CA LEU A 93 17.38 -24.78 25.02
C LEU A 93 16.65 -25.83 24.16
N PRO A 94 15.72 -26.65 24.73
CA PRO A 94 14.83 -27.47 23.93
C PRO A 94 13.90 -26.54 23.14
N ALA A 95 14.14 -26.41 21.84
CA ALA A 95 13.30 -25.61 20.97
C ALA A 95 11.95 -26.31 20.73
N GLU A 96 10.87 -25.54 20.76
CA GLU A 96 9.57 -25.98 20.24
C GLU A 96 9.62 -25.91 18.71
N TYR A 97 9.28 -27.01 18.05
CA TYR A 97 9.22 -27.11 16.58
C TYR A 97 7.77 -27.30 16.15
N GLU A 98 7.35 -26.61 15.09
CA GLU A 98 6.00 -26.80 14.54
C GLU A 98 5.86 -28.09 13.72
N MET A 99 6.98 -28.70 13.32
CA MET A 99 7.02 -29.94 12.52
C MET A 99 6.17 -29.84 11.24
N TRP A 100 6.59 -29.01 10.29
CA TRP A 100 5.79 -28.73 9.08
C TRP A 100 5.52 -29.99 8.23
N PRO A 101 4.31 -30.14 7.65
CA PRO A 101 3.96 -31.30 6.85
C PRO A 101 4.83 -31.49 5.60
N ALA A 102 5.21 -32.74 5.29
CA ALA A 102 6.12 -33.03 4.18
C ALA A 102 5.53 -32.68 2.80
N ASP A 103 4.22 -32.86 2.62
CA ASP A 103 3.49 -32.50 1.40
C ASP A 103 3.40 -30.98 1.21
N VAL A 104 3.17 -30.21 2.27
CA VAL A 104 3.21 -28.74 2.24
C VAL A 104 4.58 -28.23 1.83
N ARG A 105 5.65 -28.70 2.50
CA ARG A 105 7.02 -28.27 2.17
C ARG A 105 7.40 -28.64 0.75
N HIS A 106 7.10 -29.87 0.33
CA HIS A 106 7.39 -30.32 -1.03
C HIS A 106 6.62 -29.48 -2.06
N ALA A 107 5.33 -29.24 -1.81
CA ALA A 107 4.51 -28.46 -2.72
C ALA A 107 5.00 -27.02 -2.83
N ALA A 108 5.31 -26.37 -1.72
CA ALA A 108 5.89 -25.03 -1.68
C ALA A 108 7.23 -24.99 -2.45
N ALA A 109 8.16 -25.89 -2.14
CA ALA A 109 9.49 -25.93 -2.76
C ALA A 109 9.49 -26.15 -4.29
N ILE A 110 8.45 -26.79 -4.86
CA ILE A 110 8.34 -27.00 -6.32
C ILE A 110 7.33 -26.06 -7.00
N SER A 111 6.72 -25.13 -6.26
CA SER A 111 5.82 -24.09 -6.78
C SER A 111 6.61 -22.85 -7.21
N HIS A 112 7.66 -23.09 -8.00
CA HIS A 112 8.48 -22.08 -8.66
C HIS A 112 8.74 -22.51 -10.11
N PHE A 113 8.84 -21.54 -11.02
CA PHE A 113 9.25 -21.78 -12.39
C PHE A 113 10.75 -22.03 -12.51
N ASP A 114 11.56 -21.80 -11.49
CA ASP A 114 12.98 -22.15 -11.48
C ASP A 114 13.31 -23.42 -10.66
N ALA A 115 12.31 -24.05 -10.04
CA ALA A 115 12.47 -25.21 -9.15
C ALA A 115 13.33 -26.34 -9.77
N THR A 116 14.50 -26.58 -9.19
CA THR A 116 15.47 -27.61 -9.63
C THR A 116 15.09 -29.02 -9.19
N ASP A 117 14.22 -29.16 -8.20
CA ASP A 117 13.73 -30.45 -7.68
C ASP A 117 12.78 -31.16 -8.64
N ARG A 118 12.44 -30.52 -9.76
CA ARG A 118 11.82 -31.19 -10.91
C ARG A 118 12.95 -31.75 -11.77
N PRO A 119 13.10 -33.09 -11.91
CA PRO A 119 14.30 -33.76 -12.45
C PRO A 119 14.82 -33.33 -13.83
N ALA A 120 14.10 -32.47 -14.56
CA ALA A 120 14.48 -31.95 -15.87
C ALA A 120 14.53 -30.40 -15.94
N GLY A 121 14.18 -29.67 -14.88
CA GLY A 121 13.99 -28.21 -14.92
C GLY A 121 13.02 -27.77 -16.02
N PHE A 122 13.20 -26.55 -16.53
CA PHE A 122 12.48 -26.04 -17.70
C PHE A 122 13.42 -25.46 -18.76
N PRO A 123 14.19 -26.33 -19.46
CA PRO A 123 15.27 -25.94 -20.35
C PRO A 123 14.82 -25.35 -21.68
N THR A 124 13.53 -25.44 -22.01
CA THR A 124 13.01 -25.09 -23.33
C THR A 124 11.65 -24.40 -23.25
N THR A 125 11.30 -23.67 -24.29
CA THR A 125 9.97 -23.03 -24.43
C THR A 125 8.84 -24.05 -24.33
N ALA A 126 9.06 -25.29 -24.77
CA ALA A 126 8.07 -26.37 -24.68
C ALA A 126 7.83 -26.83 -23.24
N THR A 127 8.89 -27.01 -22.44
CA THR A 127 8.77 -27.38 -21.02
C THR A 127 8.14 -26.26 -20.21
N VAL A 128 8.50 -25.01 -20.49
CA VAL A 128 7.86 -23.82 -19.89
C VAL A 128 6.38 -23.74 -20.26
N ALA A 129 6.02 -24.02 -21.53
CA ALA A 129 4.63 -24.02 -21.97
C ALA A 129 3.79 -25.13 -21.30
N ALA A 130 4.37 -26.31 -21.11
CA ALA A 130 3.74 -27.39 -20.37
C ALA A 130 3.48 -27.00 -18.91
N GLU A 131 4.41 -26.28 -18.29
CA GLU A 131 4.24 -25.80 -16.92
C GLU A 131 3.13 -24.76 -16.79
N TRP A 132 3.08 -23.79 -17.70
CA TRP A 132 1.97 -22.83 -17.78
C TRP A 132 0.60 -23.50 -17.96
N LEU A 133 0.53 -24.63 -18.66
CA LEU A 133 -0.71 -25.40 -18.78
C LEU A 133 -1.03 -26.12 -17.48
N ARG A 134 -0.04 -26.77 -16.85
CA ARG A 134 -0.21 -27.45 -15.56
C ARG A 134 -0.69 -26.49 -14.48
N LEU A 135 -0.04 -25.34 -14.31
CA LEU A 135 -0.40 -24.32 -13.33
C LEU A 135 -1.84 -23.86 -13.54
N ARG A 136 -2.21 -23.48 -14.78
CA ARG A 136 -3.60 -23.09 -15.09
C ARG A 136 -4.61 -24.19 -14.73
N ALA A 137 -4.32 -25.44 -15.06
CA ALA A 137 -5.20 -26.56 -14.77
C ALA A 137 -5.36 -26.80 -13.25
N ALA A 138 -4.26 -26.74 -12.50
CA ALA A 138 -4.27 -26.91 -11.05
C ALA A 138 -5.01 -25.75 -10.36
N THR A 139 -4.71 -24.50 -10.73
CA THR A 139 -5.42 -23.32 -10.24
C THR A 139 -6.91 -23.39 -10.57
N TYR A 140 -7.28 -23.78 -11.79
CA TYR A 140 -8.70 -23.96 -12.16
C TYR A 140 -9.43 -24.93 -11.23
N ASN A 141 -8.86 -26.12 -10.99
CA ASN A 141 -9.48 -27.10 -10.10
C ASN A 141 -9.62 -26.58 -8.67
N LEU A 142 -8.62 -25.87 -8.16
CA LEU A 142 -8.68 -25.25 -6.83
C LEU A 142 -9.71 -24.12 -6.76
N VAL A 143 -9.85 -23.31 -7.82
CA VAL A 143 -10.90 -22.29 -7.95
C VAL A 143 -12.28 -22.95 -7.96
N GLN A 144 -12.46 -24.07 -8.65
CA GLN A 144 -13.73 -24.83 -8.60
C GLN A 144 -13.98 -25.39 -7.19
N ALA A 145 -12.96 -25.89 -6.50
CA ALA A 145 -13.11 -26.35 -5.12
C ALA A 145 -13.52 -25.21 -4.15
N ALA A 146 -12.96 -24.01 -4.32
CA ALA A 146 -13.38 -22.82 -3.58
C ALA A 146 -14.81 -22.38 -3.93
N LYS A 147 -15.23 -22.55 -5.20
CA LYS A 147 -16.60 -22.32 -5.66
C LYS A 147 -17.59 -23.28 -4.99
N ASP A 148 -17.26 -24.57 -4.98
CA ASP A 148 -18.08 -25.63 -4.38
C ASP A 148 -18.25 -25.43 -2.87
N SER A 149 -17.18 -25.01 -2.18
CA SER A 149 -17.22 -24.69 -0.75
C SER A 149 -17.76 -23.29 -0.43
N ARG A 150 -18.01 -22.45 -1.44
CA ARG A 150 -18.41 -21.04 -1.31
C ARG A 150 -17.47 -20.22 -0.41
N ASN A 151 -16.18 -20.55 -0.42
CA ASN A 151 -15.22 -19.99 0.52
C ASN A 151 -14.34 -18.91 -0.14
N ALA A 152 -14.54 -17.66 0.27
CA ALA A 152 -13.79 -16.51 -0.24
C ALA A 152 -12.31 -16.53 0.19
N LEU A 153 -12.00 -17.04 1.39
CA LEU A 153 -10.62 -17.16 1.86
C LEU A 153 -9.85 -18.19 1.03
N ASP A 154 -10.47 -19.32 0.69
CA ASP A 154 -9.87 -20.33 -0.18
C ASP A 154 -9.55 -19.75 -1.55
N LEU A 155 -10.48 -18.96 -2.11
CA LEU A 155 -10.24 -18.28 -3.38
C LEU A 155 -9.06 -17.29 -3.29
N LEU A 156 -8.97 -16.49 -2.23
CA LEU A 156 -7.84 -15.56 -2.02
C LEU A 156 -6.52 -16.30 -1.85
N ALA A 157 -6.51 -17.43 -1.16
CA ALA A 157 -5.33 -18.28 -1.02
C ALA A 157 -4.86 -18.83 -2.36
N VAL A 158 -5.78 -19.37 -3.17
CA VAL A 158 -5.47 -19.87 -4.51
C VAL A 158 -4.94 -18.76 -5.42
N ILE A 159 -5.51 -17.54 -5.34
CA ILE A 159 -5.00 -16.38 -6.05
C ILE A 159 -3.55 -16.10 -5.58
N GLY A 160 -3.31 -15.94 -4.29
CA GLY A 160 -1.98 -15.59 -3.76
C GLY A 160 -0.88 -16.58 -4.14
N MET A 161 -1.11 -17.88 -3.90
CA MET A 161 -0.11 -18.91 -4.22
C MET A 161 0.17 -19.03 -5.72
N SER A 162 -0.87 -18.97 -6.57
CA SER A 162 -0.65 -19.04 -8.02
C SER A 162 -0.03 -17.77 -8.59
N LEU A 163 -0.25 -16.61 -7.95
CA LEU A 163 0.42 -15.36 -8.32
C LEU A 163 1.92 -15.41 -8.04
N HIS A 164 2.35 -16.12 -7.00
CA HIS A 164 3.76 -16.33 -6.73
C HIS A 164 4.46 -16.98 -7.94
N GLU A 165 3.98 -18.15 -8.39
CA GLU A 165 4.51 -18.85 -9.58
C GLU A 165 4.48 -17.97 -10.84
N VAL A 166 3.42 -17.16 -11.02
CA VAL A 166 3.31 -16.23 -12.16
C VAL A 166 4.42 -15.17 -12.12
N GLN A 167 4.70 -14.61 -10.95
CA GLN A 167 5.69 -13.55 -10.76
C GLN A 167 7.11 -14.10 -10.85
N ASP A 168 7.34 -15.25 -10.22
CA ASP A 168 8.58 -16.03 -10.26
C ASP A 168 9.06 -16.28 -11.70
N PHE A 169 8.17 -16.67 -12.61
CA PHE A 169 8.52 -16.82 -14.02
C PHE A 169 9.18 -15.57 -14.63
N TYR A 170 8.68 -14.37 -14.35
CA TYR A 170 9.24 -13.15 -14.95
C TYR A 170 10.52 -12.67 -14.25
N ALA A 171 10.69 -13.01 -12.97
CA ALA A 171 11.90 -12.71 -12.22
C ALA A 171 13.04 -13.68 -12.56
N HIS A 172 12.73 -14.97 -12.74
CA HIS A 172 13.71 -16.07 -12.87
C HIS A 172 13.65 -16.75 -14.25
N SER A 173 13.36 -15.99 -15.31
CA SER A 173 13.51 -16.45 -16.70
C SER A 173 14.31 -15.48 -17.54
N ASN A 174 14.68 -15.94 -18.73
CA ASN A 174 15.24 -15.06 -19.77
C ASN A 174 14.17 -14.21 -20.49
N TRP A 175 12.90 -14.22 -20.05
CA TRP A 175 11.78 -13.62 -20.78
C TRP A 175 12.00 -12.15 -21.12
N VAL A 176 12.43 -11.34 -20.16
CA VAL A 176 12.60 -9.88 -20.35
C VAL A 176 13.99 -9.48 -20.86
N GLU A 177 14.83 -10.45 -21.21
CA GLU A 177 16.19 -10.18 -21.63
C GLU A 177 16.30 -9.73 -23.08
N ARG A 178 17.43 -9.10 -23.41
CA ARG A 178 17.81 -8.72 -24.76
C ARG A 178 18.99 -9.54 -25.26
N THR A 179 19.12 -9.62 -26.58
CA THR A 179 20.30 -10.22 -27.21
C THR A 179 21.57 -9.54 -26.69
N GLY A 180 22.48 -10.33 -26.13
CA GLY A 180 23.73 -9.84 -25.54
C GLY A 180 23.76 -9.80 -24.00
N ASP A 181 22.64 -10.08 -23.31
CA ASP A 181 22.57 -10.11 -21.84
C ASP A 181 23.24 -11.36 -21.22
N GLY A 182 23.80 -12.28 -22.02
CA GLY A 182 24.56 -13.45 -21.55
C GLY A 182 23.97 -14.81 -21.90
N GLY A 183 22.82 -14.85 -22.59
CA GLY A 183 22.16 -16.07 -23.05
C GLY A 183 21.27 -15.82 -24.27
N SER A 184 20.50 -16.83 -24.68
CA SER A 184 19.41 -16.63 -25.64
C SER A 184 18.33 -15.77 -24.98
N ALA A 185 17.73 -14.87 -25.76
CA ALA A 185 16.80 -13.89 -25.25
C ALA A 185 15.70 -13.61 -26.28
N PRO A 186 14.43 -13.48 -25.87
CA PRO A 186 13.37 -13.09 -26.79
C PRO A 186 13.55 -11.67 -27.35
N GLY A 187 14.00 -10.70 -26.56
CA GLY A 187 14.24 -9.32 -27.00
C GLY A 187 12.98 -8.62 -27.52
N TRP A 188 12.07 -8.22 -26.63
CA TRP A 188 10.73 -7.73 -26.99
C TRP A 188 10.66 -6.30 -27.52
N GLU A 189 11.54 -5.41 -27.08
CA GLU A 189 11.40 -3.96 -27.31
C GLU A 189 11.36 -3.53 -28.78
N GLU A 190 11.96 -4.32 -29.66
CA GLU A 190 11.99 -4.07 -31.10
C GLU A 190 10.89 -4.84 -31.85
N ARG A 191 10.03 -5.57 -31.14
CA ARG A 191 9.00 -6.44 -31.70
C ARG A 191 7.60 -5.84 -31.63
N VAL A 192 6.69 -6.42 -32.42
CA VAL A 192 5.27 -6.00 -32.54
C VAL A 192 4.45 -6.23 -31.26
N GLU A 193 5.00 -6.99 -30.31
CA GLU A 193 4.44 -7.28 -28.99
C GLU A 193 4.53 -6.09 -28.02
N GLY A 194 5.50 -5.17 -28.19
CA GLY A 194 5.78 -4.09 -27.24
C GLY A 194 6.90 -4.43 -26.25
N SER A 195 7.17 -3.54 -25.28
CA SER A 195 8.35 -3.67 -24.40
C SER A 195 8.19 -4.65 -23.24
N VAL A 196 6.95 -4.94 -22.83
CA VAL A 196 6.64 -5.73 -21.61
C VAL A 196 5.48 -6.72 -21.83
N PRO A 197 5.50 -7.54 -22.91
CA PRO A 197 4.41 -8.47 -23.19
C PRO A 197 4.39 -9.61 -22.18
N THR A 198 3.20 -10.05 -21.77
CA THR A 198 3.07 -11.26 -20.96
C THR A 198 3.18 -12.50 -21.84
N TRP A 199 3.45 -13.66 -21.23
CA TRP A 199 3.45 -14.97 -21.89
C TRP A 199 2.20 -15.19 -22.76
N PHE A 200 1.03 -14.76 -22.29
CA PHE A 200 -0.25 -14.94 -22.97
C PHE A 200 -0.58 -13.87 -24.02
N ASP A 201 0.17 -12.76 -24.06
CA ASP A 201 0.06 -11.78 -25.14
C ASP A 201 0.86 -12.16 -26.40
N VAL A 202 1.78 -13.11 -26.27
CA VAL A 202 2.64 -13.58 -27.36
C VAL A 202 2.11 -14.92 -27.90
N PRO A 203 1.80 -15.05 -29.20
CA PRO A 203 1.44 -16.32 -29.83
C PRO A 203 2.56 -17.36 -29.74
N ARG A 204 2.20 -18.64 -29.70
CA ARG A 204 3.14 -19.75 -29.47
C ARG A 204 4.29 -19.76 -30.48
N GLU A 205 3.96 -19.55 -31.73
CA GLU A 205 4.89 -19.52 -32.86
C GLU A 205 5.86 -18.35 -32.84
N ARG A 206 5.60 -17.31 -32.02
CA ARG A 206 6.47 -16.15 -31.86
C ARG A 206 7.23 -16.13 -30.53
N ARG A 207 6.96 -17.08 -29.63
CA ARG A 207 7.75 -17.28 -28.41
C ARG A 207 9.09 -17.84 -28.84
N GLY A 208 10.15 -17.05 -28.67
CA GLY A 208 11.52 -17.45 -29.00
C GLY A 208 12.03 -18.55 -28.09
N ASP A 209 13.35 -18.59 -27.90
CA ASP A 209 13.98 -19.52 -26.96
C ASP A 209 13.82 -19.01 -25.52
N VAL A 210 12.99 -19.70 -24.73
CA VAL A 210 12.62 -19.32 -23.36
C VAL A 210 12.97 -20.47 -22.42
N TYR A 211 13.68 -20.15 -21.35
CA TYR A 211 14.02 -21.10 -20.28
C TYR A 211 14.03 -20.39 -18.93
N THR A 212 13.89 -21.18 -17.87
CA THR A 212 14.01 -20.73 -16.48
C THR A 212 15.08 -21.52 -15.73
N SER A 213 15.22 -22.82 -16.01
CA SER A 213 16.26 -23.69 -15.41
C SER A 213 16.67 -24.84 -16.34
N GLY A 214 17.82 -25.45 -16.11
CA GLY A 214 18.23 -26.72 -16.74
C GLY A 214 18.65 -26.67 -18.22
N ALA A 215 18.60 -25.53 -18.91
CA ALA A 215 19.04 -25.41 -20.31
C ALA A 215 20.57 -25.62 -20.46
N PRO A 216 21.09 -26.02 -21.65
CA PRO A 216 22.52 -26.03 -21.92
C PRO A 216 23.10 -24.61 -21.78
N ASN A 217 24.06 -24.43 -20.86
CA ASN A 217 24.56 -23.11 -20.41
C ASN A 217 23.50 -22.23 -19.72
N HIS A 218 22.46 -22.81 -19.12
CA HIS A 218 21.56 -22.02 -18.29
C HIS A 218 22.31 -21.40 -17.12
N ARG A 219 21.98 -20.15 -16.86
CA ARG A 219 22.45 -19.45 -15.67
C ARG A 219 21.64 -19.94 -14.48
N LEU A 220 22.35 -20.18 -13.39
CA LEU A 220 21.73 -20.59 -12.14
C LEU A 220 20.92 -19.43 -11.54
N HIS A 221 20.12 -19.74 -10.52
CA HIS A 221 19.58 -18.72 -9.64
C HIS A 221 20.76 -17.92 -9.05
N GLY A 222 20.79 -16.62 -9.32
CA GLY A 222 21.87 -15.75 -8.89
C GLY A 222 21.61 -15.17 -7.52
N SER A 223 22.66 -14.89 -6.74
CA SER A 223 22.53 -14.01 -5.57
C SER A 223 22.17 -12.59 -6.04
N TRP A 224 21.89 -11.62 -5.18
CA TRP A 224 21.57 -10.26 -5.64
C TRP A 224 22.81 -9.47 -6.11
N GLN A 225 23.96 -9.64 -5.47
CA GLN A 225 25.22 -8.93 -5.74
C GLN A 225 26.08 -9.55 -6.87
N GLN A 226 25.66 -10.68 -7.45
CA GLN A 226 26.42 -11.37 -8.50
C GLN A 226 26.84 -10.39 -9.62
N ASN A 227 28.10 -10.45 -10.02
CA ASN A 227 28.70 -9.61 -11.09
C ASN A 227 28.69 -8.10 -10.83
N GLY A 228 28.55 -7.65 -9.58
CA GLY A 228 28.48 -6.21 -9.24
C GLY A 228 27.36 -5.48 -9.99
N ASN A 229 26.29 -6.22 -10.29
CA ASN A 229 25.05 -5.76 -10.93
C ASN A 229 25.28 -5.07 -12.27
N ALA A 230 26.34 -5.49 -12.96
CA ALA A 230 26.70 -4.91 -14.24
C ALA A 230 26.02 -5.61 -15.41
N LYS A 231 25.82 -6.93 -15.33
CA LYS A 231 25.32 -7.78 -16.42
C LYS A 231 24.62 -9.03 -15.86
N LEU A 232 23.78 -9.66 -16.67
CA LEU A 232 23.11 -10.92 -16.36
C LEU A 232 23.96 -12.14 -16.73
N THR A 233 25.30 -12.06 -16.78
CA THR A 233 26.11 -13.15 -17.37
C THR A 233 26.08 -14.48 -16.60
N ASP A 234 25.86 -14.45 -15.28
CA ASP A 234 26.05 -15.62 -14.42
C ASP A 234 24.81 -15.98 -13.57
N GLY A 235 23.80 -15.10 -13.50
CA GLY A 235 22.56 -15.30 -12.74
C GLY A 235 21.32 -14.74 -13.45
N LEU A 236 20.16 -15.37 -13.21
CA LEU A 236 18.91 -15.07 -13.93
C LEU A 236 17.91 -14.19 -13.16
N ASN A 237 18.13 -13.93 -11.88
CA ASN A 237 17.20 -13.25 -10.97
C ASN A 237 17.03 -11.75 -11.28
N LYS A 238 15.79 -11.25 -11.18
CA LYS A 238 15.34 -9.87 -11.50
C LYS A 238 14.29 -9.37 -10.52
N ASP A 239 14.31 -9.92 -9.32
CA ASP A 239 13.52 -9.63 -8.12
C ASP A 239 14.16 -8.55 -7.24
N TRP A 240 15.18 -7.83 -7.75
CA TRP A 240 15.85 -6.75 -7.03
C TRP A 240 16.09 -5.52 -7.92
N PRO A 241 15.72 -4.29 -7.47
CA PRO A 241 15.98 -3.05 -8.20
C PRO A 241 17.36 -2.81 -8.80
N GLY A 242 18.42 -3.34 -8.18
CA GLY A 242 19.78 -3.21 -8.71
C GLY A 242 20.09 -4.12 -9.89
N ARG A 243 19.26 -5.13 -10.16
CA ARG A 243 19.45 -6.02 -11.31
C ARG A 243 19.14 -5.34 -12.64
N PRO A 244 19.98 -5.54 -13.66
CA PRO A 244 19.59 -5.21 -15.03
C PRO A 244 18.25 -5.89 -15.36
N ARG A 245 17.38 -5.18 -16.08
CA ARG A 245 16.03 -5.64 -16.47
C ARG A 245 15.01 -5.78 -15.34
N TYR A 246 15.33 -5.35 -14.11
CA TYR A 246 14.37 -5.36 -13.00
C TYR A 246 13.05 -4.66 -13.36
N LEU A 247 13.09 -3.47 -13.96
CA LEU A 247 11.87 -2.74 -14.27
C LEU A 247 11.04 -3.44 -15.35
N GLU A 248 11.68 -3.97 -16.38
CA GLU A 248 11.00 -4.76 -17.41
C GLU A 248 10.35 -6.02 -16.81
N ALA A 249 11.04 -6.71 -15.90
CA ALA A 249 10.50 -7.84 -15.14
C ALA A 249 9.31 -7.41 -14.28
N PHE A 250 9.45 -6.36 -13.47
CA PHE A 250 8.39 -5.82 -12.60
C PHE A 250 7.14 -5.43 -13.39
N GLN A 251 7.31 -4.67 -14.48
CA GLN A 251 6.19 -4.22 -15.32
C GLN A 251 5.48 -5.39 -16.00
N THR A 252 6.25 -6.33 -16.56
CA THR A 252 5.68 -7.52 -17.23
C THR A 252 4.95 -8.41 -16.22
N SER A 253 5.56 -8.60 -15.04
CA SER A 253 5.00 -9.35 -13.93
C SER A 253 3.70 -8.71 -13.43
N TYR A 254 3.63 -7.38 -13.25
CA TYR A 254 2.38 -6.68 -12.91
C TYR A 254 1.26 -6.92 -13.91
N PHE A 255 1.54 -6.84 -15.21
CA PHE A 255 0.52 -7.11 -16.23
C PHE A 255 0.09 -8.57 -16.22
N ALA A 256 1.02 -9.50 -16.02
CA ALA A 256 0.71 -10.93 -15.92
C ALA A 256 -0.11 -11.25 -14.66
N THR A 257 0.20 -10.65 -13.51
CA THR A 257 -0.56 -10.77 -12.26
C THR A 257 -2.00 -10.32 -12.48
N ARG A 258 -2.23 -9.14 -13.05
CA ARG A 258 -3.61 -8.67 -13.34
C ARG A 258 -4.33 -9.53 -14.37
N GLN A 259 -3.62 -9.92 -15.42
CA GLN A 259 -4.14 -10.84 -16.44
C GLN A 259 -4.57 -12.17 -15.82
N TRP A 260 -3.80 -12.69 -14.85
CA TRP A 260 -4.09 -13.92 -14.13
C TRP A 260 -5.30 -13.78 -13.21
N VAL A 261 -5.39 -12.69 -12.44
CA VAL A 261 -6.56 -12.39 -11.59
C VAL A 261 -7.83 -12.28 -12.43
N GLN A 262 -7.77 -11.64 -13.60
CA GLN A 262 -8.89 -11.58 -14.55
C GLN A 262 -9.22 -12.96 -15.13
N ALA A 263 -8.23 -13.81 -15.39
CA ALA A 263 -8.45 -15.19 -15.83
C ALA A 263 -9.15 -16.02 -14.74
N ILE A 264 -8.69 -15.95 -13.48
CA ILE A 264 -9.33 -16.62 -12.34
C ILE A 264 -10.78 -16.19 -12.19
N ARG A 265 -11.07 -14.89 -12.34
CA ARG A 265 -12.45 -14.38 -12.32
C ARG A 265 -13.33 -15.04 -13.40
N LEU A 266 -12.79 -15.21 -14.61
CA LEU A 266 -13.48 -15.88 -15.71
C LEU A 266 -13.69 -17.38 -15.43
N TRP A 267 -12.68 -18.06 -14.88
CA TRP A 267 -12.75 -19.48 -14.55
C TRP A 267 -13.71 -19.77 -13.40
N LEU A 268 -13.78 -18.86 -12.43
CA LEU A 268 -14.68 -18.94 -11.30
C LEU A 268 -16.14 -18.88 -11.75
N ASP A 269 -16.46 -17.97 -12.66
CA ASP A 269 -17.83 -17.71 -13.15
C ASP A 269 -18.87 -17.70 -12.01
N ASP A 270 -18.56 -16.92 -10.96
CA ASP A 270 -19.40 -16.74 -9.79
C ASP A 270 -19.27 -15.31 -9.25
N PRO A 271 -20.14 -14.38 -9.71
CA PRO A 271 -20.05 -12.97 -9.32
C PRO A 271 -20.24 -12.75 -7.81
N ALA A 272 -21.01 -13.62 -7.14
CA ALA A 272 -21.29 -13.48 -5.72
C ALA A 272 -20.07 -13.85 -4.88
N LEU A 273 -19.43 -14.98 -5.17
CA LEU A 273 -18.21 -15.39 -4.49
C LEU A 273 -17.04 -14.44 -4.81
N TRP A 274 -16.92 -13.98 -6.06
CA TRP A 274 -15.93 -12.97 -6.43
C TRP A 274 -16.09 -11.68 -5.61
N ALA A 275 -17.32 -11.17 -5.53
CA ALA A 275 -17.61 -9.95 -4.77
C ALA A 275 -17.41 -10.15 -3.25
N SER A 276 -17.60 -11.38 -2.74
CA SER A 276 -17.28 -11.76 -1.37
C SER A 276 -15.78 -11.70 -1.11
N ALA A 277 -14.96 -12.25 -2.02
CA ALA A 277 -13.51 -12.18 -1.95
C ALA A 277 -12.99 -10.73 -2.07
N GLN A 278 -13.55 -9.92 -2.97
CA GLN A 278 -13.19 -8.50 -3.09
C GLN A 278 -13.46 -7.71 -1.81
N ARG A 279 -14.52 -8.04 -1.07
CA ARG A 279 -14.89 -7.36 0.18
C ARG A 279 -14.47 -8.12 1.42
N TYR A 280 -13.53 -9.04 1.32
CA TYR A 280 -13.08 -9.84 2.45
C TYR A 280 -12.50 -8.92 3.54
N VAL A 281 -12.89 -9.16 4.80
CA VAL A 281 -12.40 -8.43 5.97
C VAL A 281 -11.67 -9.36 6.94
N GLY A 282 -12.07 -10.63 7.03
CA GLY A 282 -11.36 -11.68 7.77
C GLY A 282 -11.04 -11.35 9.23
N ASN A 283 -10.07 -12.06 9.80
CA ASN A 283 -9.42 -11.67 11.05
C ASN A 283 -8.30 -10.67 10.73
N THR A 284 -8.54 -9.38 11.01
CA THR A 284 -7.60 -8.30 10.66
C THR A 284 -6.36 -8.28 11.56
N LEU A 285 -6.43 -8.81 12.78
CA LEU A 285 -5.27 -8.89 13.68
C LEU A 285 -4.30 -9.98 13.21
N GLN A 286 -4.80 -11.18 12.94
CA GLN A 286 -3.97 -12.27 12.44
C GLN A 286 -3.31 -11.94 11.09
N ILE A 287 -4.00 -11.23 10.19
CA ILE A 287 -3.37 -10.85 8.92
C ILE A 287 -2.40 -9.67 9.09
N ALA A 288 -2.63 -8.78 10.06
CA ALA A 288 -1.66 -7.73 10.37
C ALA A 288 -0.38 -8.34 10.95
N ASP A 289 -0.51 -9.38 11.77
CA ASP A 289 0.60 -10.16 12.32
C ASP A 289 1.37 -10.94 11.24
N ASP A 290 0.65 -11.68 10.37
CA ASP A 290 1.26 -12.39 9.23
C ASP A 290 2.02 -11.42 8.29
N ILE A 291 1.52 -10.22 8.06
CA ILE A 291 2.20 -9.22 7.20
C ILE A 291 3.34 -8.51 7.93
N GLY A 292 3.14 -8.10 9.18
CA GLY A 292 4.14 -7.38 9.98
C GLY A 292 5.28 -8.31 10.37
N GLN A 293 5.02 -9.21 11.32
CA GLN A 293 6.05 -10.10 11.85
C GLN A 293 6.45 -11.17 10.83
N GLY A 294 5.45 -11.81 10.19
CA GLY A 294 5.69 -12.95 9.31
C GLY A 294 6.37 -12.60 8.00
N VAL A 295 5.82 -11.65 7.25
CA VAL A 295 6.35 -11.26 5.94
C VAL A 295 7.44 -10.21 6.10
N THR A 296 7.16 -9.10 6.78
CA THR A 296 8.06 -7.93 6.76
C THR A 296 9.28 -8.16 7.64
N ASP A 297 9.10 -8.48 8.92
CA ASP A 297 10.20 -8.56 9.89
C ASP A 297 11.11 -9.76 9.59
N VAL A 298 10.55 -10.95 9.28
CA VAL A 298 11.36 -12.10 8.86
C VAL A 298 12.15 -11.83 7.57
N SER A 299 11.54 -11.17 6.57
CA SER A 299 12.26 -10.88 5.31
C SER A 299 13.37 -9.84 5.50
N ARG A 300 13.14 -8.82 6.33
CA ARG A 300 14.17 -7.82 6.69
C ARG A 300 15.28 -8.46 7.53
N ALA A 301 14.92 -9.26 8.53
CA ALA A 301 15.85 -9.97 9.40
C ALA A 301 16.70 -11.00 8.66
N THR A 302 16.24 -11.52 7.50
CA THR A 302 17.04 -12.39 6.63
C THR A 302 17.88 -11.67 5.59
N GLY A 303 17.86 -10.32 5.55
CA GLY A 303 18.71 -9.52 4.66
C GLY A 303 18.42 -9.78 3.18
N ARG A 304 17.16 -10.07 2.86
CA ARG A 304 16.70 -10.41 1.50
C ARG A 304 15.51 -9.56 1.05
N TRP A 305 14.98 -8.67 1.89
CA TRP A 305 13.87 -7.79 1.52
C TRP A 305 14.24 -6.83 0.38
N TYR A 306 13.50 -6.88 -0.74
CA TYR A 306 13.90 -6.25 -2.01
C TYR A 306 15.28 -6.71 -2.49
N GLY A 307 15.69 -7.94 -2.19
CA GLY A 307 16.96 -8.50 -2.62
C GLY A 307 18.20 -7.67 -2.31
N GLU A 308 18.21 -6.78 -1.31
CA GLU A 308 19.44 -6.15 -0.81
C GLU A 308 19.90 -6.92 0.43
N GLY A 309 21.17 -7.34 0.46
CA GLY A 309 21.85 -7.72 1.71
C GLY A 309 22.41 -6.47 2.39
N GLY A 310 22.69 -6.55 3.69
CA GLY A 310 23.25 -5.43 4.45
C GLY A 310 24.54 -4.82 3.85
N PRO A 311 24.85 -3.56 4.17
CA PRO A 311 26.09 -2.90 3.78
C PRO A 311 27.36 -3.56 4.39
N CYS A 312 28.47 -3.63 3.65
CA CYS A 312 29.71 -4.25 4.17
C CYS A 312 30.45 -3.33 5.17
N GLN A 313 30.88 -3.84 6.33
CA GLN A 313 31.60 -3.11 7.38
C GLN A 313 33.08 -3.56 7.48
N PRO A 314 34.05 -2.82 6.91
CA PRO A 314 35.46 -3.19 7.03
C PRO A 314 36.05 -2.72 8.37
N GLY A 315 36.13 -3.60 9.37
CA GLY A 315 36.98 -3.36 10.54
C GLY A 315 36.59 -4.01 11.89
N VAL A 316 35.39 -4.56 12.03
CA VAL A 316 34.89 -5.12 13.31
C VAL A 316 34.68 -6.65 13.30
N SER A 317 34.94 -7.31 12.17
CA SER A 317 34.70 -8.73 11.96
C SER A 317 35.99 -9.55 11.87
N PHE A 318 35.97 -10.75 12.47
CA PHE A 318 37.07 -11.73 12.43
C PHE A 318 37.17 -12.46 11.08
N ASP A 319 36.33 -12.13 10.10
CA ASP A 319 36.41 -12.69 8.75
C ASP A 319 37.43 -11.90 7.90
N THR A 320 38.55 -12.53 7.60
CA THR A 320 39.69 -11.91 6.86
C THR A 320 39.59 -12.17 5.35
N GLY A 321 38.38 -12.20 4.80
CA GLY A 321 38.09 -12.44 3.39
C GLY A 321 37.39 -11.25 2.70
N PRO A 322 37.41 -11.18 1.35
CA PRO A 322 36.70 -10.15 0.57
C PRO A 322 35.17 -10.41 0.47
N SER A 323 34.59 -11.09 1.47
CA SER A 323 33.20 -11.55 1.50
C SER A 323 32.26 -10.43 1.93
N CYS A 324 31.95 -9.53 1.00
CA CYS A 324 30.68 -8.81 1.03
C CYS A 324 29.55 -9.80 0.72
N GLY A 325 28.75 -10.18 1.71
CA GLY A 325 27.58 -11.04 1.51
C GLY A 325 26.90 -11.45 2.80
N ASP A 326 25.56 -11.49 2.78
CA ASP A 326 24.60 -12.09 3.73
C ASP A 326 24.89 -11.92 5.25
N GLY A 327 25.81 -11.06 5.66
CA GLY A 327 26.16 -10.84 7.04
C GLY A 327 26.73 -9.44 7.22
N GLU A 328 26.25 -8.80 8.29
CA GLU A 328 26.70 -7.59 9.00
C GLU A 328 25.53 -6.59 9.16
N GLY A 329 25.04 -6.50 10.41
CA GLY A 329 23.71 -6.01 10.85
C GLY A 329 22.96 -7.07 11.68
N PHE A 330 21.99 -6.72 12.56
CA PHE A 330 21.07 -7.74 13.11
C PHE A 330 20.26 -8.36 11.96
N GLY A 331 19.89 -7.54 10.96
CA GLY A 331 19.39 -7.97 9.67
C GLY A 331 20.43 -8.74 8.86
N GLY A 332 20.03 -9.88 8.28
CA GLY A 332 20.90 -10.77 7.51
C GLY A 332 21.57 -11.87 8.33
N THR A 333 21.66 -11.73 9.66
CA THR A 333 22.27 -12.78 10.51
C THR A 333 21.29 -13.90 10.85
N LEU A 334 21.81 -15.09 11.09
CA LEU A 334 21.02 -16.20 11.60
C LEU A 334 20.38 -15.90 12.97
N LEU A 335 21.01 -15.06 13.80
CA LEU A 335 20.44 -14.64 15.08
C LEU A 335 19.24 -13.70 14.91
N GLY A 336 19.34 -12.72 14.01
CA GLY A 336 18.23 -11.84 13.67
C GLY A 336 17.07 -12.59 13.03
N ALA A 337 17.36 -13.42 12.04
CA ALA A 337 16.39 -14.32 11.42
C ALA A 337 15.71 -15.23 12.45
N ARG A 338 16.48 -15.82 13.37
CA ARG A 338 15.93 -16.63 14.46
C ARG A 338 15.01 -15.80 15.34
N SER A 339 15.40 -14.58 15.73
CA SER A 339 14.57 -13.74 16.61
C SER A 339 13.25 -13.40 15.93
N ALA A 340 13.28 -12.87 14.72
CA ALA A 340 12.09 -12.50 13.97
C ALA A 340 11.15 -13.71 13.74
N ILE A 341 11.71 -14.86 13.36
CA ILE A 341 10.93 -16.09 13.20
C ILE A 341 10.39 -16.54 14.57
N LYS A 342 11.18 -16.47 15.64
CA LYS A 342 10.70 -16.83 16.98
C LYS A 342 9.53 -15.95 17.41
N ASP A 343 9.60 -14.65 17.15
CA ASP A 343 8.55 -13.71 17.53
C ASP A 343 7.27 -13.98 16.73
N TYR A 344 7.41 -14.21 15.42
CA TYR A 344 6.28 -14.64 14.57
C TYR A 344 5.67 -15.99 14.98
N HIS A 345 6.49 -16.91 15.47
CA HIS A 345 6.06 -18.23 15.95
C HIS A 345 5.70 -18.27 17.45
N GLY A 346 5.96 -17.20 18.20
CA GLY A 346 5.92 -17.18 19.66
C GLY A 346 4.50 -17.14 20.19
N ASP A 347 4.16 -18.05 21.11
CA ASP A 347 2.87 -18.22 21.81
C ASP A 347 1.58 -18.29 20.96
N MET A 348 1.63 -18.11 19.64
CA MET A 348 0.47 -18.13 18.74
C MET A 348 0.45 -19.40 17.90
N ALA A 349 -0.65 -20.16 18.00
CA ALA A 349 -0.94 -21.22 17.03
C ALA A 349 -0.97 -20.62 15.60
N PRO A 350 -0.63 -21.39 14.54
CA PRO A 350 -0.59 -20.88 13.17
C PRO A 350 -1.83 -20.07 12.83
N SER A 351 -1.68 -18.96 12.12
CA SER A 351 -2.83 -18.11 11.79
C SER A 351 -3.89 -18.89 10.96
N LEU A 352 -5.12 -18.38 10.90
CA LEU A 352 -6.12 -18.92 9.98
C LEU A 352 -5.59 -18.98 8.54
N TYR A 353 -4.80 -17.98 8.14
CA TYR A 353 -4.27 -17.87 6.79
C TYR A 353 -3.15 -18.90 6.55
N ARG A 354 -2.23 -19.09 7.50
CA ARG A 354 -1.22 -20.17 7.44
C ARG A 354 -1.87 -21.55 7.31
N ARG A 355 -2.87 -21.86 8.15
CA ARG A 355 -3.61 -23.14 8.04
C ARG A 355 -4.33 -23.32 6.70
N THR A 356 -4.86 -22.22 6.14
CA THR A 356 -5.47 -22.27 4.81
C THR A 356 -4.43 -22.57 3.73
N PHE A 357 -3.25 -21.96 3.81
CA PHE A 357 -2.14 -22.24 2.90
C PHE A 357 -1.74 -23.71 2.94
N GLU A 358 -1.43 -24.23 4.14
CA GLU A 358 -1.04 -25.62 4.36
C GLU A 358 -2.04 -26.62 3.77
N ARG A 359 -3.33 -26.32 3.86
CA ARG A 359 -4.38 -27.18 3.33
C ARG A 359 -4.46 -27.16 1.80
N ILE A 360 -4.18 -26.03 1.16
CA ILE A 360 -4.46 -25.83 -0.28
C ILE A 360 -3.21 -26.06 -1.14
N VAL A 361 -2.02 -25.65 -0.69
CA VAL A 361 -0.79 -25.70 -1.50
C VAL A 361 -0.48 -27.08 -2.11
N PRO A 362 -0.75 -28.24 -1.46
CA PRO A 362 -0.52 -29.55 -2.09
C PRO A 362 -1.34 -29.77 -3.37
N GLY A 363 -2.50 -29.14 -3.50
CA GLY A 363 -3.32 -29.20 -4.71
C GLY A 363 -2.75 -28.37 -5.87
N LEU A 364 -1.93 -27.35 -5.59
CA LEU A 364 -1.39 -26.44 -6.59
C LEU A 364 -0.36 -27.13 -7.50
N ILE A 365 0.36 -28.12 -6.98
CA ILE A 365 1.35 -28.90 -7.74
C ILE A 365 0.75 -30.08 -8.52
N SER A 366 -0.57 -30.26 -8.45
CA SER A 366 -1.25 -31.33 -9.18
C SER A 366 -1.03 -31.21 -10.70
N LYS A 367 -1.18 -32.34 -11.41
CA LYS A 367 -1.08 -32.42 -12.88
C LYS A 367 -2.41 -32.90 -13.47
N PRO A 368 -3.48 -32.07 -13.46
CA PRO A 368 -4.78 -32.51 -13.92
C PRO A 368 -4.76 -32.80 -15.42
N THR A 369 -5.27 -33.96 -15.82
CA THR A 369 -5.40 -34.35 -17.24
C THR A 369 -6.80 -34.08 -17.80
N ASN A 370 -7.75 -33.68 -16.94
CA ASN A 370 -9.15 -33.43 -17.27
C ASN A 370 -9.43 -31.98 -17.70
N VAL A 371 -8.45 -31.08 -17.58
CA VAL A 371 -8.59 -29.66 -17.94
C VAL A 371 -7.86 -29.41 -19.26
N THR A 372 -8.59 -28.88 -20.24
CA THR A 372 -8.02 -28.50 -21.55
C THR A 372 -7.74 -27.00 -21.61
N GLU A 373 -6.89 -26.57 -22.53
CA GLU A 373 -6.56 -25.14 -22.70
C GLU A 373 -7.78 -24.24 -22.96
N SER A 374 -8.79 -24.76 -23.65
CA SER A 374 -10.03 -24.02 -23.92
C SER A 374 -10.89 -23.79 -22.68
N MET A 375 -10.73 -24.61 -21.63
CA MET A 375 -11.43 -24.44 -20.35
C MET A 375 -10.78 -23.38 -19.47
N VAL A 376 -9.50 -23.07 -19.71
CA VAL A 376 -8.70 -22.10 -18.94
C VAL A 376 -8.19 -20.96 -19.82
N PRO A 377 -9.10 -20.19 -20.47
CA PRO A 377 -8.71 -19.07 -21.30
C PRO A 377 -8.07 -17.98 -20.44
N VAL A 378 -7.05 -17.31 -20.99
CA VAL A 378 -6.41 -16.16 -20.35
C VAL A 378 -6.63 -14.93 -21.25
N PRO A 379 -7.26 -13.86 -20.77
CA PRO A 379 -7.51 -12.65 -21.57
C PRO A 379 -6.18 -11.96 -21.90
N SER A 380 -6.09 -11.16 -22.96
CA SER A 380 -4.88 -10.38 -23.25
C SER A 380 -4.72 -9.21 -22.26
N SER A 381 -3.47 -8.89 -21.90
CA SER A 381 -3.15 -7.75 -21.01
C SER A 381 -2.99 -6.41 -21.76
N ARG A 382 -3.11 -6.39 -23.10
CA ARG A 382 -2.85 -5.20 -23.93
C ARG A 382 -3.66 -3.96 -23.55
N SER A 383 -4.93 -4.14 -23.20
CA SER A 383 -5.77 -3.02 -22.73
C SER A 383 -5.27 -2.47 -21.40
N LEU A 384 -4.75 -3.33 -20.52
CA LEU A 384 -4.11 -2.95 -19.26
C LEU A 384 -2.81 -2.17 -19.55
N GLN A 385 -1.96 -2.67 -20.45
CA GLN A 385 -0.73 -1.99 -20.86
C GLN A 385 -1.01 -0.60 -21.44
N ALA A 386 -2.07 -0.47 -22.24
CA ALA A 386 -2.48 0.80 -22.83
C ALA A 386 -3.03 1.80 -21.81
N ALA A 387 -3.72 1.30 -20.77
CA ALA A 387 -4.33 2.13 -19.74
C ALA A 387 -3.37 2.47 -18.58
N THR A 388 -2.23 1.80 -18.48
CA THR A 388 -1.32 1.90 -17.33
C THR A 388 0.00 2.60 -17.69
N GLN A 389 0.48 3.39 -16.74
CA GLN A 389 1.86 3.89 -16.65
C GLN A 389 2.34 3.63 -15.22
N PHE A 390 3.63 3.77 -14.95
CA PHE A 390 4.20 3.52 -13.62
C PHE A 390 4.86 4.78 -13.08
N VAL A 391 4.70 5.03 -11.80
CA VAL A 391 5.48 6.02 -11.04
C VAL A 391 6.56 5.27 -10.30
N ARG A 392 7.81 5.69 -10.47
CA ARG A 392 8.96 5.11 -9.77
C ARG A 392 9.55 6.16 -8.84
N LEU A 393 9.68 5.80 -7.56
CA LEU A 393 10.39 6.55 -6.54
C LEU A 393 11.73 5.87 -6.27
N ARG A 394 12.82 6.63 -6.24
CA ARG A 394 14.17 6.13 -5.91
C ARG A 394 14.83 6.97 -4.84
N PHE A 395 15.35 6.33 -3.80
CA PHE A 395 16.18 6.98 -2.78
C PHE A 395 17.64 6.89 -3.21
N LEU A 396 18.21 8.00 -3.67
CA LEU A 396 19.57 8.06 -4.22
C LEU A 396 20.65 8.26 -3.15
N SER A 397 20.28 8.80 -1.99
CA SER A 397 21.12 8.91 -0.81
C SER A 397 20.26 9.18 0.41
N VAL A 398 20.59 8.53 1.51
CA VAL A 398 19.98 8.73 2.84
C VAL A 398 21.08 9.14 3.82
N ARG A 399 20.72 9.97 4.79
CA ARG A 399 21.64 10.40 5.85
C ARG A 399 20.90 10.66 7.15
N GLY A 400 21.36 10.06 8.24
CA GLY A 400 21.06 10.43 9.62
C GLY A 400 22.04 11.48 10.14
N PHE A 401 21.62 12.24 11.14
CA PHE A 401 22.47 13.14 11.91
C PHE A 401 22.15 12.89 13.39
N ASP A 402 23.10 12.33 14.14
CA ASP A 402 22.97 12.02 15.58
C ASP A 402 21.80 11.09 15.92
N LEU A 403 21.48 10.19 14.97
CA LEU A 403 20.48 9.14 15.04
C LEU A 403 21.12 7.94 15.77
N GLY A 404 20.67 7.63 17.00
CA GLY A 404 21.06 6.40 17.72
C GLY A 404 22.50 6.16 18.22
N ASP A 405 23.52 7.00 17.95
CA ASP A 405 24.94 6.71 18.23
C ASP A 405 25.27 6.30 19.71
N LEU A 406 25.39 5.00 19.98
CA LEU A 406 26.02 4.45 21.19
C LEU A 406 27.58 4.49 21.05
N PRO A 407 28.38 4.33 22.14
CA PRO A 407 29.75 4.86 22.20
C PRO A 407 30.71 4.22 21.17
N PRO A 408 31.86 4.88 20.90
CA PRO A 408 32.29 5.28 19.56
C PRO A 408 32.42 4.14 18.55
N GLY A 409 31.69 4.27 17.43
CA GLY A 409 31.87 3.47 16.22
C GLY A 409 30.65 2.70 15.73
N ASP A 410 29.46 2.99 16.25
CA ASP A 410 28.17 2.45 15.82
C ASP A 410 27.39 3.60 15.19
N GLY A 411 27.08 3.52 13.90
CA GLY A 411 26.28 4.48 13.14
C GLY A 411 24.85 4.00 12.95
N ALA A 412 24.02 4.84 12.33
CA ALA A 412 22.57 4.59 12.29
C ALA A 412 22.12 3.41 11.39
N ASP A 413 21.10 2.66 11.84
CA ASP A 413 20.45 1.57 11.08
C ASP A 413 19.31 2.09 10.18
N LEU A 414 19.67 2.83 9.14
CA LEU A 414 18.72 3.60 8.33
C LEU A 414 17.79 2.76 7.45
N TYR A 415 16.50 3.11 7.43
CA TYR A 415 15.53 2.60 6.46
C TYR A 415 14.48 3.66 6.09
N THR A 416 13.70 3.40 5.04
CA THR A 416 12.72 4.35 4.50
C THR A 416 11.33 3.73 4.38
N ARG A 417 10.31 4.55 4.67
CA ARG A 417 8.90 4.24 4.40
C ARG A 417 8.38 5.19 3.35
N ALA A 418 7.52 4.72 2.46
CA ALA A 418 6.85 5.57 1.49
C ALA A 418 5.41 5.13 1.25
N THR A 419 4.55 6.08 0.87
CA THR A 419 3.22 5.78 0.36
C THR A 419 3.06 6.45 -1.00
N ILE A 420 2.83 5.67 -2.06
CA ILE A 420 2.66 6.18 -3.44
C ILE A 420 1.22 5.92 -3.86
N GLY A 421 0.43 6.99 -3.99
CA GLY A 421 -0.97 6.84 -4.43
C GLY A 421 -1.84 6.01 -3.49
N GLY A 422 -1.46 5.92 -2.22
CA GLY A 422 -2.12 5.14 -1.20
C GLY A 422 -1.52 3.75 -0.95
N GLN A 423 -0.65 3.19 -1.80
CA GLN A 423 0.06 1.94 -1.46
C GLN A 423 1.29 2.23 -0.61
N ASP A 424 1.49 1.42 0.41
CA ASP A 424 2.62 1.50 1.33
C ASP A 424 3.80 0.67 0.81
N TYR A 425 5.00 1.20 1.02
CA TYR A 425 6.28 0.62 0.63
C TYR A 425 7.27 0.77 1.78
N LEU A 426 8.15 -0.20 1.92
CA LEU A 426 9.18 -0.25 2.95
C LEU A 426 10.50 -0.68 2.31
N SER A 427 11.62 -0.05 2.66
CA SER A 427 12.94 -0.47 2.16
C SER A 427 13.58 -1.56 3.01
N ALA A 428 14.69 -2.12 2.53
CA ALA A 428 15.62 -2.85 3.38
C ALA A 428 16.23 -1.91 4.45
N ILE A 429 16.95 -2.48 5.41
CA ILE A 429 17.75 -1.74 6.40
C ILE A 429 19.16 -1.53 5.82
N ILE A 430 19.73 -0.36 6.04
CA ILE A 430 21.16 -0.10 5.89
C ILE A 430 21.71 -0.09 7.30
N ASP A 431 22.41 -1.15 7.68
CA ASP A 431 23.01 -1.25 9.01
C ASP A 431 24.25 -0.35 9.15
N ASP A 432 24.42 0.26 10.32
CA ASP A 432 25.63 0.95 10.78
C ASP A 432 26.17 2.00 9.77
N HIS A 433 25.30 2.88 9.28
CA HIS A 433 25.67 3.98 8.39
C HIS A 433 24.82 5.25 8.53
N ASP A 434 25.46 6.31 9.03
CA ASP A 434 24.84 7.65 9.04
C ASP A 434 24.64 8.22 7.63
N LEU A 435 25.39 7.75 6.62
CA LEU A 435 25.28 8.25 5.24
C LEU A 435 25.47 7.11 4.26
N PHE A 436 24.42 6.83 3.50
CA PHE A 436 24.47 5.85 2.42
C PHE A 436 24.17 6.49 1.06
N ARG A 437 24.99 6.13 0.07
CA ARG A 437 24.90 6.62 -1.32
C ARG A 437 24.74 5.50 -2.35
N PHE A 438 24.46 4.28 -1.89
CA PHE A 438 24.27 3.10 -2.73
C PHE A 438 25.42 2.91 -3.75
N PRO A 439 26.70 2.86 -3.30
CA PRO A 439 27.79 2.48 -4.19
C PRO A 439 27.58 1.04 -4.68
N LYS A 440 28.10 0.68 -5.85
CA LYS A 440 28.07 -0.75 -6.24
C LYS A 440 28.78 -1.61 -5.17
N PRO A 441 28.27 -2.81 -4.84
CA PRO A 441 27.18 -3.52 -5.50
C PRO A 441 25.78 -3.20 -4.95
N TYR A 442 25.53 -2.12 -4.24
CA TYR A 442 24.18 -1.72 -3.82
C TYR A 442 23.44 -0.97 -4.94
N ALA A 443 22.13 -0.82 -4.80
CA ALA A 443 21.32 0.03 -5.66
C ALA A 443 20.36 0.92 -4.86
N PRO A 444 20.02 2.11 -5.36
CA PRO A 444 18.99 2.95 -4.75
C PRO A 444 17.70 2.16 -4.45
N TYR A 445 17.17 2.29 -3.24
CA TYR A 445 15.83 1.79 -2.93
C TYR A 445 14.85 2.29 -3.98
N THR A 446 14.08 1.38 -4.55
CA THR A 446 13.23 1.68 -5.70
C THR A 446 11.85 1.11 -5.47
N PHE A 447 10.86 2.00 -5.42
CA PHE A 447 9.45 1.65 -5.29
C PHE A 447 8.72 1.99 -6.58
N VAL A 448 7.88 1.07 -7.06
CA VAL A 448 7.18 1.20 -8.33
C VAL A 448 5.67 1.03 -8.10
N ARG A 449 4.89 2.02 -8.52
CA ARG A 449 3.42 2.01 -8.44
C ARG A 449 2.81 2.11 -9.83
N ALA A 450 1.94 1.18 -10.19
CA ALA A 450 1.10 1.31 -11.36
C ALA A 450 0.01 2.36 -11.13
N VAL A 451 -0.17 3.23 -12.11
CA VAL A 451 -1.20 4.26 -12.12
C VAL A 451 -1.90 4.30 -13.47
N LYS A 452 -3.21 4.57 -13.43
CA LYS A 452 -3.98 4.75 -14.66
C LYS A 452 -3.53 6.01 -15.39
N ARG A 453 -3.30 5.91 -16.70
CA ARG A 453 -2.95 7.05 -17.55
C ARG A 453 -4.07 8.10 -17.50
N GLY A 454 -3.69 9.33 -17.21
CA GLY A 454 -4.63 10.45 -17.10
C GLY A 454 -5.54 10.40 -15.86
N ALA A 455 -5.22 9.58 -14.85
CA ALA A 455 -5.94 9.59 -13.58
C ALA A 455 -5.95 10.99 -12.93
N ALA A 456 -7.03 11.27 -12.23
CA ALA A 456 -7.20 12.47 -11.42
C ALA A 456 -7.42 12.05 -9.95
N TYR A 457 -6.74 12.75 -9.06
CA TYR A 457 -6.70 12.50 -7.63
C TYR A 457 -7.23 13.73 -6.88
N PRO A 458 -7.87 13.56 -5.70
CA PRO A 458 -8.09 14.67 -4.79
C PRO A 458 -6.80 15.46 -4.55
N LEU A 459 -6.89 16.79 -4.41
CA LEU A 459 -5.72 17.61 -4.13
C LEU A 459 -5.10 17.17 -2.79
N PRO A 460 -3.85 16.65 -2.76
CA PRO A 460 -3.24 16.21 -1.51
C PRO A 460 -2.86 17.41 -0.64
N VAL A 461 -2.87 17.24 0.68
CA VAL A 461 -2.35 18.25 1.62
C VAL A 461 -0.87 17.99 1.88
N THR A 462 -0.01 18.97 1.62
CA THR A 462 1.44 18.90 1.85
C THR A 462 1.87 19.63 3.12
N SER A 463 1.14 20.69 3.47
CA SER A 463 1.38 21.47 4.67
C SER A 463 0.12 22.21 5.10
N ILE A 464 -0.07 22.32 6.41
CA ILE A 464 -0.99 23.27 7.03
C ILE A 464 -0.17 24.10 8.01
N ARG A 465 -0.25 25.42 7.87
CA ARG A 465 0.37 26.39 8.78
C ARG A 465 -0.71 27.29 9.37
N VAL A 466 -0.65 27.50 10.68
CA VAL A 466 -1.58 28.38 11.40
C VAL A 466 -0.79 29.51 12.01
N ARG A 467 -1.13 30.76 11.66
CA ARG A 467 -0.65 31.94 12.37
C ARG A 467 -1.71 32.40 13.34
N ILE A 468 -1.34 32.50 14.61
CA ILE A 468 -2.17 32.99 15.70
C ILE A 468 -1.56 34.29 16.20
N ASN A 469 -2.39 35.32 16.35
CA ASN A 469 -2.02 36.52 17.08
C ASN A 469 -2.87 36.61 18.35
N THR A 470 -2.21 36.61 19.50
CA THR A 470 -2.85 36.88 20.78
C THR A 470 -3.04 38.39 20.94
N GLY A 471 -4.18 38.81 21.49
CA GLY A 471 -4.49 40.22 21.71
C GLY A 471 -3.45 40.91 22.61
N ASP A 472 -3.23 42.21 22.41
CA ASP A 472 -2.33 43.01 23.24
C ASP A 472 -3.12 43.77 24.33
N VAL A 473 -3.79 43.02 25.21
CA VAL A 473 -4.48 43.56 26.39
C VAL A 473 -4.08 42.80 27.64
N ARG A 474 -4.31 43.38 28.82
CA ARG A 474 -3.98 42.74 30.10
C ARG A 474 -4.70 41.38 30.21
N TYR A 475 -3.97 40.34 30.62
CA TYR A 475 -4.44 38.95 30.73
C TYR A 475 -4.85 38.30 29.41
N ALA A 476 -4.37 38.80 28.27
CA ALA A 476 -4.73 38.24 26.97
C ALA A 476 -4.13 36.85 26.67
N GLY A 477 -3.02 36.48 27.32
CA GLY A 477 -2.34 35.19 27.10
C GLY A 477 -2.99 34.02 27.83
N THR A 478 -2.58 32.80 27.52
CA THR A 478 -3.09 31.58 28.17
C THR A 478 -2.04 30.49 28.26
N ASN A 479 -2.15 29.65 29.29
CA ASN A 479 -1.39 28.40 29.44
C ASN A 479 -2.24 27.18 29.09
N ASP A 480 -3.47 27.37 28.59
CA ASP A 480 -4.36 26.28 28.20
C ASP A 480 -3.95 25.73 26.83
N ASP A 481 -4.02 24.42 26.65
CA ASP A 481 -3.78 23.78 25.36
C ASP A 481 -4.71 24.35 24.26
N VAL A 482 -4.12 24.74 23.12
CA VAL A 482 -4.85 25.27 21.96
C VAL A 482 -4.77 24.30 20.80
N PHE A 483 -5.87 24.17 20.05
CA PHE A 483 -6.00 23.22 18.95
C PHE A 483 -6.59 23.87 17.71
N LEU A 484 -6.09 23.43 16.55
CA LEU A 484 -6.74 23.62 15.26
C LEU A 484 -7.66 22.42 14.99
N ARG A 485 -8.91 22.69 14.68
CA ARG A 485 -9.84 21.70 14.10
C ARG A 485 -10.25 22.11 12.69
N VAL A 486 -10.06 21.20 11.72
CA VAL A 486 -10.38 21.45 10.30
C VAL A 486 -11.55 20.62 9.76
N SER A 487 -11.92 19.58 10.48
CA SER A 487 -13.10 18.75 10.23
C SER A 487 -13.61 18.19 11.57
N PRO A 488 -14.78 17.55 11.64
CA PRO A 488 -15.23 16.88 12.86
C PRO A 488 -14.17 15.95 13.47
N THR A 489 -13.42 15.24 12.63
CA THR A 489 -12.43 14.23 13.02
C THR A 489 -10.99 14.72 13.09
N LEU A 490 -10.67 15.82 12.41
CA LEU A 490 -9.30 16.31 12.26
C LEU A 490 -9.06 17.48 13.20
N ARG A 491 -8.41 17.16 14.32
CA ARG A 491 -8.03 18.08 15.40
C ARG A 491 -6.54 17.90 15.67
N PHE A 492 -5.81 19.01 15.74
CA PHE A 492 -4.36 19.03 15.89
C PHE A 492 -3.97 20.01 16.99
N PRO A 493 -3.01 19.67 17.87
CA PRO A 493 -2.45 20.62 18.81
C PRO A 493 -1.71 21.73 18.05
N LEU A 494 -1.72 22.93 18.65
CA LEU A 494 -0.87 24.05 18.25
C LEU A 494 0.08 24.30 19.41
N GLU A 495 1.30 23.78 19.27
CA GLU A 495 2.31 23.84 20.31
C GLU A 495 3.69 23.95 19.68
N LYS A 496 4.60 24.60 20.40
CA LYS A 496 6.03 24.62 20.11
C LYS A 496 6.78 24.07 21.31
N SER A 497 7.70 23.15 21.07
CA SER A 497 8.51 22.58 22.15
C SER A 497 9.34 23.65 22.85
N LEU A 498 9.35 23.61 24.19
CA LEU A 498 10.14 24.52 25.05
C LEU A 498 9.91 26.02 24.75
N TYR A 499 8.71 26.37 24.32
CA TYR A 499 8.30 27.74 24.05
C TYR A 499 7.02 28.06 24.82
N ASP A 500 6.94 29.29 25.34
CA ASP A 500 5.77 29.77 26.07
C ASP A 500 4.76 30.30 25.06
N ASP A 501 3.80 29.45 24.68
CA ASP A 501 2.87 29.73 23.59
C ASP A 501 1.74 30.67 23.99
N PHE A 502 1.25 31.44 23.03
CA PHE A 502 0.05 32.26 23.14
C PHE A 502 0.12 33.38 24.19
N GLU A 503 1.30 33.91 24.48
CA GLU A 503 1.48 35.02 25.41
C GLU A 503 0.89 36.34 24.87
N ARG A 504 0.73 37.31 25.77
CA ARG A 504 0.13 38.60 25.41
C ARG A 504 0.91 39.28 24.28
N GLY A 505 0.21 39.56 23.17
CA GLY A 505 0.78 40.22 22.00
C GLY A 505 1.54 39.29 21.05
N ASP A 506 1.61 37.99 21.35
CA ASP A 506 2.31 37.00 20.54
C ASP A 506 1.75 36.89 19.13
N ASN A 507 2.62 36.47 18.21
CA ASN A 507 2.30 36.42 16.78
C ASN A 507 3.00 35.24 16.10
N ASP A 508 2.66 34.05 16.58
CA ASP A 508 3.30 32.81 16.23
C ASP A 508 2.72 32.14 14.99
N VAL A 509 3.55 31.35 14.34
CA VAL A 509 3.16 30.46 13.25
C VAL A 509 3.51 29.04 13.68
N TYR A 510 2.54 28.15 13.56
CA TYR A 510 2.61 26.75 13.91
C TYR A 510 2.57 25.90 12.65
N SER A 511 3.47 24.92 12.54
CA SER A 511 3.35 23.82 11.60
C SER A 511 2.43 22.76 12.20
N VAL A 512 1.44 22.30 11.43
CA VAL A 512 0.45 21.32 11.93
C VAL A 512 0.94 19.88 11.64
N PRO A 513 0.96 18.98 12.64
CA PRO A 513 1.45 17.60 12.50
C PRO A 513 0.46 16.72 11.71
N ILE A 514 0.49 16.85 10.39
CA ILE A 514 -0.45 16.17 9.48
C ILE A 514 0.06 14.82 8.96
N ASP A 515 1.25 14.35 9.34
CA ASP A 515 1.92 13.26 8.61
C ASP A 515 1.14 11.94 8.60
N ALA A 516 0.59 11.53 9.75
CA ALA A 516 -0.22 10.32 9.84
C ALA A 516 -1.45 10.36 8.92
N VAL A 517 -2.17 11.49 8.90
CA VAL A 517 -3.38 11.66 8.09
C VAL A 517 -3.06 11.94 6.62
N ALA A 518 -1.93 12.59 6.33
CA ALA A 518 -1.44 12.81 4.98
C ALA A 518 -1.02 11.48 4.33
N ARG A 519 -0.34 10.60 5.08
CA ARG A 519 -0.06 9.22 4.67
C ARG A 519 -1.35 8.44 4.37
N ALA A 520 -2.38 8.62 5.19
CA ALA A 520 -3.71 8.04 4.98
C ALA A 520 -4.51 8.67 3.83
N GLY A 521 -3.96 9.66 3.12
CA GLY A 521 -4.57 10.24 1.92
C GLY A 521 -5.36 11.53 2.16
N LEU A 522 -5.06 12.30 3.21
CA LEU A 522 -5.69 13.60 3.48
C LEU A 522 -5.67 14.50 2.23
N SER A 523 -6.85 14.96 1.84
CA SER A 523 -7.04 15.89 0.73
C SER A 523 -7.52 17.25 1.20
N VAL A 524 -7.30 18.28 0.37
CA VAL A 524 -7.81 19.64 0.62
C VAL A 524 -9.34 19.65 0.71
N GLY A 525 -10.03 18.67 0.10
CA GLY A 525 -11.49 18.53 0.17
C GLY A 525 -12.00 18.06 1.54
N ASP A 526 -11.13 17.49 2.36
CA ASP A 526 -11.43 17.01 3.72
C ASP A 526 -11.40 18.13 4.77
N ILE A 527 -10.82 19.28 4.42
CA ILE A 527 -10.83 20.50 5.22
C ILE A 527 -12.20 21.18 5.04
N ARG A 528 -13.03 21.15 6.08
CA ARG A 528 -14.44 21.58 6.06
C ARG A 528 -14.66 22.96 6.68
N TYR A 529 -13.89 23.30 7.69
CA TYR A 529 -13.93 24.57 8.40
C TYR A 529 -12.56 24.86 9.03
N VAL A 530 -12.43 26.03 9.66
CA VAL A 530 -11.33 26.31 10.58
C VAL A 530 -11.94 26.61 11.94
N GLN A 531 -11.52 25.89 12.97
CA GLN A 531 -11.87 26.17 14.35
C GLN A 531 -10.60 26.24 15.19
N ILE A 532 -10.49 27.31 15.98
CA ILE A 532 -9.54 27.41 17.08
C ILE A 532 -10.32 27.10 18.35
N GLU A 533 -9.83 26.16 19.13
CA GLU A 533 -10.40 25.76 20.41
C GLU A 533 -9.33 25.68 21.47
N LYS A 534 -9.66 26.09 22.70
CA LYS A 534 -8.77 25.90 23.86
C LYS A 534 -9.34 24.88 24.85
N SER A 535 -8.47 24.28 25.65
CA SER A 535 -8.87 23.39 26.75
C SER A 535 -9.61 24.18 27.86
N SER A 536 -10.09 23.47 28.87
CA SER A 536 -10.80 24.08 30.01
C SER A 536 -9.89 25.02 30.78
N ASP A 537 -10.44 26.16 31.19
CA ASP A 537 -9.72 27.23 31.87
C ASP A 537 -8.95 26.73 33.11
N GLY A 538 -7.63 26.90 33.08
CA GLY A 538 -6.79 26.89 34.29
C GLY A 538 -6.97 28.16 35.13
N VAL A 539 -6.03 28.41 36.05
CA VAL A 539 -6.01 29.65 36.84
C VAL A 539 -5.68 30.83 35.93
N GLY A 540 -6.67 31.69 35.67
CA GLY A 540 -6.53 32.79 34.70
C GLY A 540 -6.63 32.36 33.24
N GLY A 541 -7.33 31.25 32.93
CA GLY A 541 -7.40 30.61 31.61
C GLY A 541 -8.23 31.35 30.53
N GLY A 542 -8.56 32.62 30.72
CA GLY A 542 -9.18 33.41 29.66
C GLY A 542 -8.15 33.79 28.61
N TRP A 543 -8.45 33.56 27.33
CA TRP A 543 -7.53 33.86 26.23
C TRP A 543 -8.13 34.86 25.24
N ARG A 544 -7.41 35.93 24.91
CA ARG A 544 -7.87 36.90 23.90
C ARG A 544 -7.31 36.53 22.53
N LEU A 545 -8.08 35.78 21.76
CA LEU A 545 -7.75 35.47 20.37
C LEU A 545 -7.89 36.72 19.49
N GLY A 546 -6.76 37.25 19.02
CA GLY A 546 -6.67 38.49 18.23
C GLY A 546 -6.90 38.27 16.74
N ARG A 547 -6.07 37.44 16.08
CA ARG A 547 -6.20 37.11 14.63
C ARG A 547 -5.88 35.65 14.37
N VAL A 548 -6.57 35.07 13.39
CA VAL A 548 -6.29 33.72 12.87
C VAL A 548 -6.00 33.79 11.38
N LYS A 549 -4.89 33.18 10.95
CA LYS A 549 -4.60 32.92 9.53
C LYS A 549 -4.22 31.45 9.33
N VAL A 550 -4.89 30.78 8.40
CA VAL A 550 -4.61 29.38 8.06
C VAL A 550 -4.20 29.29 6.60
N VAL A 551 -3.07 28.64 6.35
CA VAL A 551 -2.48 28.42 5.03
C VAL A 551 -2.40 26.92 4.77
N VAL A 552 -2.96 26.47 3.65
CA VAL A 552 -2.93 25.07 3.19
C VAL A 552 -2.25 25.04 1.84
N ASN A 553 -1.18 24.24 1.67
CA ASN A 553 -0.38 24.17 0.44
C ASN A 553 -0.04 25.58 -0.11
N ASP A 554 0.47 26.44 0.76
CA ASP A 554 0.81 27.85 0.47
C ASP A 554 -0.35 28.77 0.06
N THR A 555 -1.59 28.28 0.10
CA THR A 555 -2.80 29.07 -0.14
C THR A 555 -3.45 29.47 1.18
N SER A 556 -3.59 30.78 1.42
CA SER A 556 -4.33 31.29 2.58
C SER A 556 -5.82 31.00 2.42
N ILE A 557 -6.39 30.16 3.29
CA ILE A 557 -7.81 29.81 3.28
C ILE A 557 -8.63 30.63 4.27
N VAL A 558 -7.98 31.14 5.33
CA VAL A 558 -8.55 32.04 6.33
C VAL A 558 -7.49 33.08 6.70
N ASP A 559 -7.86 34.35 6.82
CA ASP A 559 -7.07 35.44 7.41
C ASP A 559 -8.06 36.48 7.95
N VAL A 560 -8.28 36.50 9.26
CA VAL A 560 -9.31 37.33 9.90
C VAL A 560 -8.90 37.80 11.29
N ALA A 561 -9.16 39.08 11.57
CA ALA A 561 -9.23 39.55 12.94
C ALA A 561 -10.44 38.93 13.64
N VAL A 562 -10.23 38.45 14.85
CA VAL A 562 -11.22 37.79 15.71
C VAL A 562 -11.54 38.69 16.89
N ASP A 563 -10.50 39.17 17.59
CA ASP A 563 -10.58 40.03 18.77
C ASP A 563 -11.68 39.60 19.76
N ARG A 564 -11.58 38.37 20.27
CA ARG A 564 -12.59 37.76 21.15
C ARG A 564 -11.94 37.02 22.32
N TRP A 565 -12.53 37.14 23.52
CA TRP A 565 -12.19 36.28 24.65
C TRP A 565 -12.76 34.87 24.44
N LEU A 566 -11.89 33.87 24.56
CA LEU A 566 -12.24 32.48 24.70
C LEU A 566 -12.01 32.12 26.16
N GLU A 567 -13.08 31.88 26.90
CA GLU A 567 -13.09 31.69 28.36
C GLU A 567 -14.38 30.97 28.77
N ASP A 568 -14.38 30.38 29.96
CA ASP A 568 -15.51 29.66 30.55
C ASP A 568 -16.08 28.58 29.59
N ASP A 569 -17.36 28.67 29.26
CA ASP A 569 -18.04 27.77 28.31
C ASP A 569 -17.86 28.18 26.84
N HIS A 570 -17.25 29.34 26.58
CA HIS A 570 -17.08 29.93 25.25
C HIS A 570 -15.65 29.77 24.71
N ARG A 571 -15.15 28.53 24.68
CA ARG A 571 -13.74 28.21 24.39
C ARG A 571 -13.39 27.99 22.92
N THR A 572 -14.30 28.36 22.00
CA THR A 572 -14.12 28.08 20.58
C THR A 572 -14.43 29.29 19.70
N TRP A 573 -13.64 29.41 18.63
CA TRP A 573 -13.93 30.28 17.49
C TRP A 573 -13.93 29.42 16.22
N ARG A 574 -15.01 29.49 15.44
CA ARG A 574 -15.16 28.71 14.19
C ARG A 574 -15.49 29.62 13.03
N LYS A 575 -14.89 29.33 11.88
CA LYS A 575 -15.23 29.91 10.57
C LYS A 575 -15.42 28.80 9.53
N SER A 576 -16.59 28.80 8.88
CA SER A 576 -16.85 27.93 7.74
C SER A 576 -16.05 28.37 6.52
N ILE A 577 -15.62 27.41 5.70
CA ILE A 577 -14.95 27.65 4.42
C ILE A 577 -15.70 26.95 3.29
N ALA A 578 -15.50 27.42 2.05
CA ALA A 578 -16.00 26.71 0.89
C ALA A 578 -15.21 25.41 0.70
N ARG A 579 -15.90 24.27 0.55
CA ARG A 579 -15.21 22.99 0.30
C ARG A 579 -14.53 23.00 -1.07
N ASN A 580 -13.25 22.64 -1.11
CA ASN A 580 -12.49 22.52 -2.35
C ASN A 580 -12.54 21.08 -2.87
N ARG A 581 -13.43 20.81 -3.84
CA ARG A 581 -13.60 19.48 -4.46
C ARG A 581 -12.76 19.29 -5.73
N ARG A 582 -11.78 20.16 -5.98
CA ARG A 582 -10.94 20.04 -7.18
C ARG A 582 -10.08 18.79 -7.12
N THR A 583 -9.87 18.20 -8.28
CA THR A 583 -8.92 17.11 -8.49
C THR A 583 -7.74 17.61 -9.32
N SER A 584 -6.63 16.89 -9.26
CA SER A 584 -5.44 17.16 -10.07
C SER A 584 -4.84 15.87 -10.60
N LYS A 585 -3.91 15.96 -11.54
CA LYS A 585 -3.13 14.80 -12.00
C LYS A 585 -1.97 14.45 -11.04
N ALA A 586 -1.79 15.22 -9.96
CA ALA A 586 -0.73 14.99 -9.00
C ALA A 586 -1.11 13.85 -8.04
N LEU A 587 -0.31 12.80 -8.06
CA LEU A 587 -0.34 11.68 -7.14
C LEU A 587 0.39 12.08 -5.85
N PRO A 588 -0.19 11.86 -4.65
CA PRO A 588 0.57 12.02 -3.42
C PRO A 588 1.67 10.95 -3.32
N VAL A 589 2.89 11.41 -3.07
CA VAL A 589 4.04 10.58 -2.69
C VAL A 589 4.49 11.02 -1.31
N TRP A 590 4.19 10.23 -0.28
CA TRP A 590 4.64 10.45 1.09
C TRP A 590 5.92 9.65 1.33
N MET A 591 6.87 10.21 2.07
CA MET A 591 8.18 9.60 2.33
C MET A 591 8.64 9.96 3.74
N GLU A 592 9.39 9.03 4.34
CA GLU A 592 9.94 9.13 5.69
C GLU A 592 11.29 8.39 5.76
N LEU A 593 12.18 8.87 6.64
CA LEU A 593 13.42 8.21 7.02
C LEU A 593 13.30 7.78 8.49
N ARG A 594 13.76 6.57 8.78
CA ARG A 594 13.72 5.95 10.11
C ARG A 594 15.08 5.33 10.39
N GLU A 595 15.36 5.13 11.66
CA GLU A 595 16.40 4.23 12.12
C GLU A 595 15.79 3.06 12.89
N ASP A 596 16.45 1.91 12.80
CA ASP A 596 16.07 0.67 13.47
C ASP A 596 16.90 0.48 14.74
N ASP A 597 16.53 1.19 15.80
CA ASP A 597 17.09 0.95 17.13
C ASP A 597 16.74 -0.47 17.58
N SER A 598 17.74 -1.36 17.59
CA SER A 598 17.60 -2.73 18.08
C SER A 598 16.80 -2.79 19.39
N PHE A 599 15.85 -3.73 19.46
CA PHE A 599 14.84 -3.96 20.52
C PHE A 599 15.32 -3.90 21.99
N ILE A 600 16.63 -3.86 22.22
CA ILE A 600 17.29 -3.80 23.52
C ILE A 600 17.49 -2.34 23.99
N TYR A 601 17.52 -1.36 23.08
CA TYR A 601 18.00 0.00 23.35
C TYR A 601 16.94 1.11 23.31
N GLY A 602 15.81 0.91 22.62
CA GLY A 602 14.80 1.97 22.49
C GLY A 602 13.60 1.61 21.62
N SER A 603 12.86 2.65 21.21
CA SER A 603 11.84 2.61 20.17
C SER A 603 12.39 3.30 18.93
N ASP A 604 12.12 2.81 17.72
CA ASP A 604 12.54 3.42 16.43
C ASP A 604 12.56 4.96 16.51
N ASP A 605 13.75 5.53 16.46
CA ASP A 605 13.96 6.96 16.35
C ASP A 605 13.78 7.43 14.89
N GLN A 606 13.43 8.71 14.77
CA GLN A 606 12.91 9.27 13.53
C GLN A 606 13.91 10.25 12.98
N GLY A 607 14.38 9.98 11.76
CA GLY A 607 15.15 10.95 10.99
C GLY A 607 14.21 11.99 10.40
N ASP A 608 14.07 13.16 11.04
CA ASP A 608 13.28 14.27 10.51
C ASP A 608 13.80 14.69 9.14
N ILE A 609 12.97 14.58 8.10
CA ILE A 609 13.31 15.00 6.75
C ILE A 609 12.49 16.21 6.27
N ASN A 610 11.64 16.78 7.12
CA ASN A 610 10.87 17.98 6.85
C ASN A 610 11.55 19.21 7.42
N SER A 611 11.40 20.37 6.79
CA SER A 611 12.00 21.59 7.34
C SER A 611 11.28 22.11 8.60
N PHE A 612 10.08 21.60 8.91
CA PHE A 612 9.28 22.03 10.05
C PHE A 612 9.35 21.01 11.20
N ASP A 613 9.60 21.47 12.41
CA ASP A 613 9.86 20.69 13.63
C ASP A 613 8.79 19.66 14.04
N ASN A 614 7.51 19.98 13.82
CA ASN A 614 6.38 19.09 14.13
C ASN A 614 6.03 18.14 12.97
N ARG A 615 6.97 17.84 12.07
CA ARG A 615 6.73 17.06 10.86
C ARG A 615 7.87 16.09 10.61
N ASP A 616 7.60 14.80 10.60
CA ASP A 616 8.68 13.79 10.45
C ASP A 616 8.83 13.32 8.99
N ALA A 617 7.91 13.73 8.13
CA ALA A 617 7.77 13.21 6.78
C ALA A 617 7.47 14.29 5.74
N VAL A 618 7.76 13.97 4.48
CA VAL A 618 7.52 14.88 3.35
C VAL A 618 6.50 14.29 2.39
N VAL A 619 5.53 15.12 1.99
CA VAL A 619 4.60 14.83 0.90
C VAL A 619 5.02 15.58 -0.35
N HIS A 620 5.31 14.83 -1.42
CA HIS A 620 5.57 15.37 -2.75
C HIS A 620 4.40 15.06 -3.71
N PRO A 621 3.59 16.06 -4.11
CA PRO A 621 2.58 15.87 -5.16
C PRO A 621 3.24 15.71 -6.52
N TYR A 622 3.30 14.48 -7.02
CA TYR A 622 3.96 14.15 -8.28
C TYR A 622 2.94 14.02 -9.42
N THR A 623 3.05 14.87 -10.45
CA THR A 623 2.27 14.67 -11.68
C THR A 623 3.07 13.75 -12.62
N PRO A 624 2.58 12.54 -12.96
CA PRO A 624 3.30 11.63 -13.84
C PRO A 624 3.72 12.30 -15.15
N GLY A 625 5.01 12.24 -15.44
CA GLY A 625 5.63 12.96 -16.55
C GLY A 625 7.14 13.07 -16.39
N ALA A 626 7.65 14.31 -16.36
CA ALA A 626 9.08 14.57 -16.33
C ALA A 626 9.71 14.13 -15.00
N ARG A 627 10.95 13.64 -15.10
CA ARG A 627 11.77 13.27 -13.95
C ARG A 627 11.97 14.46 -13.02
N VAL A 628 11.81 14.21 -11.72
CA VAL A 628 12.03 15.17 -10.63
C VAL A 628 13.08 14.59 -9.69
N ARG A 629 14.11 15.35 -9.37
CA ARG A 629 15.10 15.00 -8.34
C ARG A 629 15.10 16.08 -7.27
N ARG A 630 15.05 15.69 -6.00
CA ARG A 630 15.05 16.63 -4.87
C ARG A 630 15.89 16.11 -3.72
N THR A 631 16.35 17.04 -2.91
CA THR A 631 16.95 16.78 -1.61
C THR A 631 16.08 17.47 -0.57
N VAL A 632 15.70 16.74 0.46
CA VAL A 632 14.96 17.23 1.63
C VAL A 632 15.83 17.00 2.86
N THR A 633 15.69 17.85 3.86
CA THR A 633 16.50 17.82 5.08
C THR A 633 15.63 18.29 6.24
N GLY A 634 15.72 17.59 7.36
CA GLY A 634 15.09 17.97 8.62
C GLY A 634 15.44 19.39 9.02
N GLY A 635 14.59 20.02 9.82
CA GLY A 635 14.81 21.38 10.24
C GLY A 635 13.82 21.83 11.30
N ASN A 636 14.19 22.92 11.96
CA ASN A 636 13.41 23.51 13.03
C ASN A 636 12.72 24.82 12.57
N ASP A 637 12.30 24.90 11.30
CA ASP A 637 11.55 26.06 10.82
C ASP A 637 10.22 26.10 11.57
N LEU A 638 9.93 27.24 12.22
CA LEU A 638 8.70 27.48 13.00
C LEU A 638 8.62 26.80 14.38
N GLY A 639 9.66 26.09 14.83
CA GLY A 639 9.67 25.52 16.17
C GLY A 639 10.08 26.49 17.28
N GLY A 640 10.05 25.95 18.50
CA GLY A 640 10.39 26.66 19.73
C GLY A 640 11.90 26.68 20.04
N ALA A 641 12.26 27.10 21.26
CA ALA A 641 13.64 27.21 21.69
C ALA A 641 14.16 25.86 22.24
N GLY A 642 14.76 25.06 21.36
CA GLY A 642 15.39 23.77 21.67
C GLY A 642 15.44 22.90 20.43
N ASP A 643 16.52 22.15 20.25
CA ASP A 643 16.45 20.92 19.43
C ASP A 643 15.64 19.88 20.22
N LEU A 644 15.31 18.74 19.59
CA LEU A 644 14.71 17.52 20.17
C LEU A 644 13.21 17.28 19.87
N GLY A 645 12.76 17.55 18.64
CA GLY A 645 11.56 16.89 18.07
C GLY A 645 11.87 15.55 17.38
N GLY A 646 13.11 15.37 16.94
CA GLY A 646 13.65 14.20 16.27
C GLY A 646 15.06 14.51 15.75
N ASP A 647 15.85 13.48 15.49
CA ASP A 647 17.21 13.64 14.96
C ASP A 647 17.14 14.05 13.49
N GLN A 648 18.03 14.95 13.08
CA GLN A 648 17.94 15.51 11.74
C GLN A 648 18.23 14.40 10.70
N GLY A 649 17.47 14.39 9.62
CA GLY A 649 17.62 13.47 8.50
C GLY A 649 17.83 14.21 7.18
N ARG A 650 18.43 13.55 6.19
CA ARG A 650 18.50 14.06 4.81
C ARG A 650 18.31 12.96 3.80
N VAL A 651 17.38 13.18 2.89
CA VAL A 651 17.10 12.26 1.79
C VAL A 651 17.26 12.97 0.46
N THR A 652 17.98 12.36 -0.48
CA THR A 652 17.94 12.72 -1.89
C THR A 652 17.16 11.66 -2.65
N TYR A 653 16.03 12.04 -3.24
CA TYR A 653 15.17 11.13 -3.99
C TYR A 653 14.96 11.59 -5.44
N GLU A 654 14.53 10.64 -6.27
CA GLU A 654 14.12 10.87 -7.64
C GLU A 654 12.76 10.22 -7.91
N LEU A 655 11.87 10.96 -8.57
CA LEU A 655 10.60 10.49 -9.10
C LEU A 655 10.63 10.56 -10.61
N ASP A 656 10.24 9.47 -11.28
CA ASP A 656 10.04 9.46 -12.72
C ASP A 656 8.85 8.60 -13.14
N THR A 657 8.42 8.79 -14.39
CA THR A 657 7.30 8.04 -14.96
C THR A 657 7.78 7.11 -16.05
N ILE A 658 7.43 5.83 -15.90
CA ILE A 658 7.75 4.79 -16.86
C ILE A 658 6.49 4.48 -17.65
N VAL A 659 6.58 4.59 -18.96
CA VAL A 659 5.47 4.35 -19.88
C VAL A 659 5.81 3.09 -20.69
N PRO A 660 5.08 1.97 -20.50
CA PRO A 660 5.23 0.80 -21.35
C PRO A 660 5.08 1.15 -22.83
N ALA A 661 6.01 0.68 -23.67
CA ALA A 661 5.85 0.76 -25.11
C ALA A 661 4.84 -0.31 -25.54
N ILE A 662 3.72 0.13 -26.11
CA ILE A 662 2.62 -0.74 -26.51
C ILE A 662 2.92 -1.26 -27.92
N GLY A 663 2.86 -2.58 -28.11
CA GLY A 663 3.03 -3.20 -29.42
C GLY A 663 1.96 -2.74 -30.44
N THR A 664 2.38 -2.45 -31.67
CA THR A 664 1.53 -1.87 -32.72
C THR A 664 0.74 -2.89 -33.55
N GLY A 665 1.05 -4.19 -33.45
CA GLY A 665 0.38 -5.25 -34.21
C GLY A 665 -0.76 -5.92 -33.44
N ASN A 666 -1.80 -6.41 -34.15
CA ASN A 666 -2.73 -7.41 -33.59
C ASN A 666 -1.99 -8.75 -33.54
N PRO A 667 -1.68 -9.31 -32.35
CA PRO A 667 -0.84 -10.49 -32.26
C PRO A 667 -1.52 -11.74 -32.84
N PHE A 668 -2.85 -11.75 -32.90
CA PHE A 668 -3.69 -12.84 -33.43
C PHE A 668 -4.18 -12.57 -34.86
N ALA A 669 -3.71 -11.52 -35.53
CA ALA A 669 -3.91 -11.39 -36.97
C ALA A 669 -2.97 -12.39 -37.67
N ILE A 670 -3.51 -13.57 -37.96
CA ILE A 670 -2.84 -14.55 -38.81
C ILE A 670 -2.62 -13.87 -40.16
N SER A 671 -1.37 -13.75 -40.62
CA SER A 671 -1.12 -13.38 -42.01
C SER A 671 -1.73 -14.48 -42.87
N SER A 672 -2.76 -14.16 -43.65
CA SER A 672 -3.24 -15.05 -44.70
C SER A 672 -2.04 -15.54 -45.53
N PRO A 673 -1.96 -16.83 -45.90
CA PRO A 673 -0.87 -17.31 -46.72
C PRO A 673 -0.82 -16.54 -48.05
N PRO A 674 0.37 -16.30 -48.63
CA PRO A 674 0.48 -15.59 -49.89
C PRO A 674 -0.13 -16.45 -51.00
N GLY A 675 -1.32 -16.07 -51.48
CA GLY A 675 -1.91 -16.78 -52.62
C GLY A 675 -3.43 -16.78 -52.78
N LEU A 676 -4.21 -16.03 -52.00
CA LEU A 676 -5.61 -15.79 -52.34
C LEU A 676 -5.85 -14.28 -52.36
N ALA A 677 -6.01 -13.76 -53.58
CA ALA A 677 -6.48 -12.41 -53.80
C ALA A 677 -7.79 -12.21 -53.01
N PRO A 678 -7.95 -11.08 -52.30
CA PRO A 678 -9.21 -10.79 -51.63
C PRO A 678 -10.31 -10.75 -52.69
N VAL A 679 -11.31 -11.62 -52.53
CA VAL A 679 -12.59 -11.44 -53.22
C VAL A 679 -13.11 -10.08 -52.75
N ALA A 680 -13.37 -9.20 -53.72
CA ALA A 680 -13.92 -7.88 -53.46
C ALA A 680 -15.16 -7.99 -52.56
N ASP A 681 -15.19 -7.17 -51.51
CA ASP A 681 -16.40 -6.97 -50.71
C ASP A 681 -17.58 -6.64 -51.63
N PRO A 682 -18.78 -7.19 -51.39
CA PRO A 682 -19.96 -6.75 -52.10
C PRO A 682 -20.18 -5.27 -51.77
N THR A 683 -20.18 -4.45 -52.82
CA THR A 683 -20.55 -3.03 -52.77
C THR A 683 -21.81 -2.82 -51.92
N PRO A 684 -21.83 -1.82 -51.02
CA PRO A 684 -23.03 -1.49 -50.28
C PRO A 684 -24.15 -1.10 -51.25
N PRO A 685 -25.41 -1.47 -50.97
CA PRO A 685 -26.52 -1.14 -51.85
C PRO A 685 -26.70 0.39 -51.92
N PRO A 686 -27.07 0.94 -53.08
CA PRO A 686 -27.20 2.38 -53.27
C PRO A 686 -28.37 2.93 -52.44
N THR A 687 -28.15 4.11 -51.87
CA THR A 687 -29.14 4.91 -51.16
C THR A 687 -30.38 5.13 -52.05
N PRO A 688 -31.61 4.82 -51.58
CA PRO A 688 -32.81 5.19 -52.31
C PRO A 688 -33.00 6.71 -52.31
N GLY A 689 -33.07 7.30 -53.50
CA GLY A 689 -33.53 8.67 -53.70
C GLY A 689 -35.03 8.84 -53.40
N PRO A 690 -35.54 10.08 -53.34
CA PRO A 690 -36.89 10.37 -52.86
C PRO A 690 -37.93 9.97 -53.91
N GLY A 691 -38.94 9.20 -53.47
CA GLY A 691 -40.16 8.87 -54.20
C GLY A 691 -41.40 9.31 -53.41
N PRO A 692 -42.56 9.41 -54.06
CA PRO A 692 -43.48 10.55 -53.96
C PRO A 692 -44.47 10.51 -52.79
N ASP A 693 -44.93 11.72 -52.42
CA ASP A 693 -46.05 12.03 -51.52
C ASP A 693 -47.38 11.40 -51.96
N VAL A 694 -48.04 10.66 -51.06
CA VAL A 694 -49.50 10.46 -51.03
C VAL A 694 -49.94 10.25 -49.55
N PRO A 695 -51.08 10.83 -49.09
CA PRO A 695 -51.18 11.44 -47.77
C PRO A 695 -51.77 10.55 -46.65
N LEU A 696 -51.31 10.78 -45.42
CA LEU A 696 -51.94 10.30 -44.20
C LEU A 696 -53.12 11.19 -43.79
N ALA A 697 -54.21 10.52 -43.41
CA ALA A 697 -55.45 11.11 -42.91
C ALA A 697 -55.25 11.88 -41.57
N PRO A 698 -56.07 12.92 -41.32
CA PRO A 698 -55.84 13.86 -40.21
C PRO A 698 -56.38 13.36 -38.86
N PRO A 699 -55.79 13.79 -37.73
CA PRO A 699 -56.36 13.65 -36.39
C PRO A 699 -57.47 14.70 -36.14
N PRO A 700 -58.38 14.46 -35.17
CA PRO A 700 -59.59 15.26 -35.00
C PRO A 700 -59.34 16.65 -34.38
N GLU A 701 -60.19 17.58 -34.81
CA GLU A 701 -60.30 19.01 -34.48
C GLU A 701 -60.62 19.30 -32.99
N PRO A 702 -60.07 20.39 -32.42
CA PRO A 702 -60.67 21.12 -31.29
C PRO A 702 -61.60 22.25 -31.78
N PRO A 703 -62.60 22.69 -30.98
CA PRO A 703 -63.60 23.68 -31.40
C PRO A 703 -63.06 25.12 -31.35
N PRO A 704 -63.77 26.09 -31.98
CA PRO A 704 -63.13 27.14 -32.75
C PRO A 704 -62.93 28.43 -31.96
N THR A 705 -61.96 29.25 -32.39
CA THR A 705 -62.03 30.71 -32.22
C THR A 705 -61.62 31.41 -33.50
N THR A 706 -62.44 32.40 -33.85
CA THR A 706 -62.50 33.10 -35.13
C THR A 706 -61.40 34.14 -35.33
N THR A 707 -60.90 34.15 -36.56
CA THR A 707 -59.91 35.02 -37.21
C THR A 707 -60.33 36.49 -37.27
N THR A 708 -59.34 37.39 -37.41
CA THR A 708 -59.33 38.43 -38.46
C THR A 708 -57.93 39.05 -38.62
N SER A 709 -57.36 39.00 -39.84
CA SER A 709 -56.20 39.79 -40.32
C SER A 709 -56.68 41.15 -40.88
N PRO A 710 -55.84 42.16 -41.26
CA PRO A 710 -54.95 42.11 -42.46
C PRO A 710 -53.69 43.07 -42.35
N PRO A 711 -53.04 43.62 -43.43
CA PRO A 711 -51.67 43.20 -43.80
C PRO A 711 -50.63 44.33 -44.13
N ALA A 712 -49.41 43.87 -44.52
CA ALA A 712 -48.51 44.38 -45.59
C ALA A 712 -47.39 45.44 -45.31
N THR A 713 -46.13 44.96 -45.49
CA THR A 713 -44.90 45.56 -46.13
C THR A 713 -44.47 47.01 -45.86
N THR A 714 -43.18 47.33 -45.64
CA THR A 714 -42.10 47.39 -46.66
C THR A 714 -40.69 47.50 -46.04
N VAL A 715 -39.70 47.07 -46.83
CA VAL A 715 -38.24 46.91 -46.69
C VAL A 715 -37.44 48.21 -46.52
N THR A 716 -36.39 48.25 -45.68
CA THR A 716 -34.95 48.53 -46.03
C THR A 716 -34.01 48.51 -44.79
N THR A 717 -32.84 47.90 -44.95
CA THR A 717 -31.67 47.76 -44.05
C THR A 717 -30.55 48.75 -44.44
N PRO A 718 -29.32 48.80 -43.84
CA PRO A 718 -28.74 48.36 -42.53
C PRO A 718 -27.97 49.57 -41.86
N PRO A 719 -26.91 49.47 -41.01
CA PRO A 719 -26.29 48.34 -40.29
C PRO A 719 -25.94 48.60 -38.80
N THR A 720 -25.54 47.50 -38.13
CA THR A 720 -24.67 47.33 -36.94
C THR A 720 -24.95 48.14 -35.65
N THR A 721 -25.12 47.47 -34.51
CA THR A 721 -24.30 47.60 -33.26
C THR A 721 -24.96 46.85 -32.08
N THR A 722 -24.09 46.23 -31.28
CA THR A 722 -24.11 45.78 -29.87
C THR A 722 -25.31 46.09 -28.95
N THR A 723 -25.54 45.11 -28.07
CA THR A 723 -25.98 45.17 -26.64
C THR A 723 -27.48 45.12 -26.28
N THR A 724 -27.74 44.26 -25.28
CA THR A 724 -28.77 44.36 -24.24
C THR A 724 -30.19 43.92 -24.60
N THR A 725 -30.71 42.94 -23.87
CA THR A 725 -32.16 42.75 -23.74
C THR A 725 -32.54 42.59 -22.28
N THR A 726 -33.21 43.64 -21.83
CA THR A 726 -33.98 43.81 -20.61
C THR A 726 -35.33 43.11 -20.80
N THR A 727 -35.76 42.30 -19.82
CA THR A 727 -37.06 41.62 -19.81
C THR A 727 -38.03 42.41 -18.93
N THR A 728 -39.26 42.66 -19.39
CA THR A 728 -40.36 43.20 -18.57
C THR A 728 -41.66 42.45 -18.87
N THR A 729 -41.96 41.52 -17.96
CA THR A 729 -43.24 41.08 -17.36
C THR A 729 -44.56 41.00 -18.16
N THR A 730 -45.18 39.81 -18.05
CA THR A 730 -46.62 39.51 -18.12
C THR A 730 -47.07 39.01 -16.72
N PRO A 731 -48.35 39.18 -16.28
CA PRO A 731 -48.78 39.02 -14.87
C PRO A 731 -48.97 37.56 -14.40
N PRO A 732 -49.09 37.32 -13.07
CA PRO A 732 -48.89 36.01 -12.48
C PRO A 732 -50.15 35.14 -12.49
N THR A 733 -50.00 33.89 -12.95
CA THR A 733 -50.91 32.79 -12.63
C THR A 733 -50.44 32.13 -11.34
N THR A 734 -51.27 32.21 -10.31
CA THR A 734 -51.07 31.57 -9.01
C THR A 734 -51.07 30.05 -9.18
N THR A 735 -49.91 29.42 -9.12
CA THR A 735 -49.77 27.98 -8.89
C THR A 735 -48.88 27.79 -7.67
N THR A 736 -49.47 27.25 -6.61
CA THR A 736 -48.79 26.91 -5.36
C THR A 736 -47.64 25.95 -5.67
N PRO A 737 -46.43 26.16 -5.12
CA PRO A 737 -45.33 25.21 -5.31
C PRO A 737 -45.73 23.84 -4.74
N PRO A 738 -45.30 22.73 -5.36
CA PRO A 738 -45.46 21.43 -4.74
C PRO A 738 -44.75 21.43 -3.39
N PRO A 739 -45.31 20.77 -2.35
CA PRO A 739 -44.67 20.69 -1.05
C PRO A 739 -43.26 20.13 -1.21
N PRO A 740 -42.29 20.61 -0.40
CA PRO A 740 -40.93 20.11 -0.45
C PRO A 740 -40.94 18.58 -0.29
N PRO A 741 -40.06 17.85 -1.00
CA PRO A 741 -39.97 16.41 -0.83
C PRO A 741 -39.73 16.10 0.65
N PRO A 742 -40.35 15.05 1.21
CA PRO A 742 -40.10 14.65 2.58
C PRO A 742 -38.59 14.45 2.79
N PRO A 743 -38.05 14.82 3.96
CA PRO A 743 -36.63 14.65 4.23
C PRO A 743 -36.22 13.18 3.98
N PRO A 744 -35.02 12.94 3.43
CA PRO A 744 -34.54 11.58 3.20
C PRO A 744 -34.57 10.82 4.52
N LEU A 745 -35.13 9.60 4.49
CA LEU A 745 -35.11 8.68 5.63
C LEU A 745 -33.64 8.33 5.94
N ARG A 746 -33.23 8.45 7.20
CA ARG A 746 -31.85 8.20 7.66
C ARG A 746 -31.82 7.14 8.77
N PRO A 747 -30.73 6.38 8.93
CA PRO A 747 -30.45 5.62 10.14
C PRO A 747 -30.26 6.55 11.37
N ASP A 748 -30.32 5.98 12.57
CA ASP A 748 -30.15 6.68 13.86
C ASP A 748 -29.41 5.76 14.85
N LEU A 749 -28.11 5.94 15.02
CA LEU A 749 -27.21 5.08 15.78
C LEU A 749 -27.07 5.60 17.20
N VAL A 750 -27.70 4.92 18.14
CA VAL A 750 -27.69 5.28 19.55
C VAL A 750 -26.77 4.33 20.33
N LEU A 751 -25.81 4.86 21.08
CA LEU A 751 -25.05 4.07 22.05
C LEU A 751 -25.91 3.79 23.30
N THR A 752 -26.47 2.59 23.36
CA THR A 752 -27.44 2.18 24.40
C THR A 752 -26.80 1.54 25.62
N ALA A 753 -25.52 1.16 25.57
CA ALA A 753 -24.75 0.77 26.75
C ALA A 753 -23.25 0.98 26.58
N LEU A 754 -22.57 1.32 27.68
CA LEU A 754 -21.12 1.22 27.82
C LEU A 754 -20.81 0.59 29.20
N THR A 755 -20.08 -0.51 29.16
CA THR A 755 -19.63 -1.32 30.31
C THR A 755 -18.11 -1.44 30.25
N PRO A 756 -17.41 -1.90 31.30
CA PRO A 756 -15.94 -1.92 31.32
C PRO A 756 -15.25 -2.72 30.21
N PHE A 757 -15.97 -3.60 29.50
CA PHE A 757 -15.42 -4.47 28.45
C PHE A 757 -16.18 -4.37 27.12
N ARG A 758 -17.41 -3.85 27.14
CA ARG A 758 -18.34 -3.90 26.00
C ARG A 758 -19.14 -2.62 25.84
N PHE A 759 -19.54 -2.34 24.61
CA PHE A 759 -20.57 -1.34 24.32
C PHE A 759 -21.73 -1.98 23.56
N THR A 760 -22.88 -1.30 23.54
CA THR A 760 -24.03 -1.65 22.70
C THR A 760 -24.45 -0.45 21.89
N VAL A 761 -24.60 -0.64 20.57
CA VAL A 761 -25.16 0.35 19.64
C VAL A 761 -26.48 -0.18 19.06
N GLU A 762 -27.47 0.68 18.90
CA GLU A 762 -28.79 0.38 18.33
C GLU A 762 -29.07 1.31 17.15
N ASN A 763 -29.59 0.79 16.03
CA ASN A 763 -30.11 1.63 14.96
C ASN A 763 -31.62 1.85 15.14
N ARG A 764 -32.01 3.03 15.63
CA ARG A 764 -33.42 3.44 15.83
C ARG A 764 -34.05 4.08 14.59
N GLY A 765 -33.26 4.28 13.54
CA GLY A 765 -33.72 4.90 12.32
C GLY A 765 -34.48 3.93 11.42
N PRO A 766 -35.38 4.42 10.54
CA PRO A 766 -36.16 3.60 9.62
C PRO A 766 -35.32 2.96 8.48
N VAL A 767 -34.02 3.27 8.39
CA VAL A 767 -33.12 2.83 7.30
C VAL A 767 -31.91 2.11 7.89
N ARG A 768 -31.40 1.09 7.17
CA ARG A 768 -30.21 0.34 7.57
C ARG A 768 -28.98 1.27 7.59
N ALA A 769 -28.23 1.23 8.69
CA ALA A 769 -26.92 1.84 8.76
C ALA A 769 -25.88 0.99 8.02
N VAL A 770 -25.03 1.64 7.22
CA VAL A 770 -23.85 1.03 6.58
C VAL A 770 -22.76 0.76 7.63
N ALA A 771 -21.54 0.44 7.22
CA ALA A 771 -20.47 0.20 8.20
C ALA A 771 -20.07 1.51 8.90
N PHE A 772 -19.90 1.46 10.22
CA PHE A 772 -19.43 2.57 11.04
C PHE A 772 -18.50 2.09 12.15
N GLY A 773 -17.63 2.97 12.64
CA GLY A 773 -16.75 2.72 13.78
C GLY A 773 -17.35 3.18 15.09
N VAL A 774 -17.08 2.45 16.17
CA VAL A 774 -17.28 2.92 17.54
C VAL A 774 -15.91 2.98 18.21
N THR A 775 -15.50 4.16 18.66
CA THR A 775 -14.27 4.33 19.43
C THR A 775 -14.59 4.30 20.91
N VAL A 776 -13.73 3.68 21.71
CA VAL A 776 -13.70 3.87 23.16
C VAL A 776 -12.35 4.48 23.51
N THR A 777 -12.32 5.55 24.32
CA THR A 777 -11.08 6.26 24.65
C THR A 777 -9.99 5.32 25.12
N GLY A 778 -8.83 5.36 24.46
CA GLY A 778 -7.67 4.52 24.76
C GLY A 778 -7.68 3.12 24.11
N PHE A 779 -8.66 2.80 23.26
CA PHE A 779 -8.77 1.52 22.57
C PHE A 779 -8.92 1.68 21.05
N PRO A 780 -8.53 0.66 20.27
CA PRO A 780 -8.78 0.63 18.84
C PRO A 780 -10.27 0.76 18.50
N THR A 781 -10.59 1.42 17.40
CA THR A 781 -11.96 1.54 16.89
C THR A 781 -12.54 0.16 16.58
N VAL A 782 -13.71 -0.14 17.16
CA VAL A 782 -14.45 -1.38 16.86
C VAL A 782 -15.44 -1.11 15.73
N ARG A 783 -15.36 -1.90 14.65
CA ARG A 783 -16.18 -1.71 13.45
C ARG A 783 -17.50 -2.48 13.53
N VAL A 784 -18.61 -1.79 13.31
CA VAL A 784 -19.95 -2.38 13.10
C VAL A 784 -20.25 -2.36 11.61
N MET A 785 -20.36 -3.53 10.97
CA MET A 785 -20.39 -3.62 9.49
C MET A 785 -21.72 -3.20 8.85
N SER A 786 -22.83 -3.43 9.54
CA SER A 786 -24.14 -2.87 9.20
C SER A 786 -25.08 -3.08 10.36
N LEU A 787 -26.09 -2.22 10.51
CA LEU A 787 -27.11 -2.37 11.54
C LEU A 787 -28.49 -2.13 10.93
N ALA A 788 -29.33 -3.16 10.92
CA ALA A 788 -30.69 -3.08 10.36
C ALA A 788 -31.58 -2.15 11.20
N PRO A 789 -32.67 -1.59 10.65
CA PRO A 789 -33.65 -0.81 11.42
C PRO A 789 -34.14 -1.60 12.65
N GLY A 790 -34.05 -0.99 13.84
CA GLY A 790 -34.41 -1.58 15.13
C GLY A 790 -33.44 -2.64 15.67
N ALA A 791 -32.32 -2.91 15.00
CA ALA A 791 -31.34 -3.88 15.46
C ALA A 791 -30.31 -3.27 16.41
N SER A 792 -29.81 -4.06 17.35
CA SER A 792 -28.71 -3.70 18.24
C SER A 792 -27.53 -4.66 18.13
N ALA A 793 -26.33 -4.16 18.36
CA ALA A 793 -25.09 -4.91 18.36
C ALA A 793 -24.31 -4.62 19.65
N THR A 794 -23.92 -5.67 20.37
CA THR A 794 -23.08 -5.59 21.57
C THR A 794 -21.72 -6.17 21.26
N LEU A 795 -20.67 -5.37 21.41
CA LEU A 795 -19.30 -5.72 20.99
C LEU A 795 -18.32 -5.48 22.13
N THR A 796 -17.33 -6.37 22.24
CA THR A 796 -16.22 -6.24 23.19
C THR A 796 -15.16 -5.32 22.58
N TYR A 797 -14.67 -4.35 23.36
CA TYR A 797 -13.64 -3.41 22.94
C TYR A 797 -12.36 -3.51 23.78
N ALA A 798 -12.39 -4.24 24.91
CA ALA A 798 -11.25 -4.42 25.80
C ALA A 798 -11.31 -5.78 26.52
N ASP A 799 -10.13 -6.38 26.75
CA ASP A 799 -9.96 -7.62 27.51
C ASP A 799 -9.59 -7.36 28.99
N LYS A 800 -9.37 -6.09 29.36
CA LYS A 800 -9.09 -5.61 30.72
C LYS A 800 -10.09 -4.54 31.11
N CYS A 801 -10.50 -4.54 32.37
CA CYS A 801 -11.54 -3.64 32.88
C CYS A 801 -11.08 -2.17 32.85
N ILE A 802 -11.99 -1.26 32.46
CA ILE A 802 -11.79 0.19 32.63
C ILE A 802 -12.77 0.78 33.66
N ALA A 803 -12.24 1.59 34.57
CA ALA A 803 -13.05 2.28 35.59
C ALA A 803 -13.83 3.47 34.98
N THR A 804 -13.25 4.14 33.98
CA THR A 804 -13.89 5.25 33.27
C THR A 804 -13.59 5.16 31.78
N GLY A 805 -14.59 5.40 30.94
CA GLY A 805 -14.43 5.39 29.49
C GLY A 805 -15.51 6.21 28.79
N HIS A 806 -15.15 6.80 27.65
CA HIS A 806 -16.08 7.46 26.74
C HIS A 806 -16.12 6.66 25.44
N ALA A 807 -17.32 6.36 24.96
CA ALA A 807 -17.53 5.71 23.68
C ALA A 807 -18.27 6.65 22.74
N GLU A 808 -17.86 6.68 21.48
CA GLU A 808 -18.47 7.49 20.43
C GLU A 808 -18.61 6.61 19.19
N GLY A 809 -19.84 6.50 18.69
CA GLY A 809 -20.20 5.83 17.46
C GLY A 809 -20.16 6.79 16.28
N ASP A 810 -19.85 6.26 15.11
CA ASP A 810 -19.76 6.99 13.86
C ASP A 810 -18.81 8.20 13.87
N VAL A 811 -17.69 8.10 14.60
CA VAL A 811 -16.72 9.19 14.77
C VAL A 811 -16.22 9.76 13.43
N LEU A 812 -16.17 8.92 12.39
CA LEU A 812 -15.73 9.31 11.05
C LEU A 812 -16.86 9.87 10.16
N ASN A 813 -18.08 10.04 10.69
CA ASN A 813 -19.29 10.47 10.00
C ASN A 813 -19.57 9.58 8.76
N GLU A 814 -19.41 8.28 8.94
CA GLU A 814 -19.51 7.23 7.91
C GLU A 814 -20.97 6.93 7.58
N VAL A 815 -21.88 7.28 8.50
CA VAL A 815 -23.32 7.17 8.34
C VAL A 815 -23.91 8.59 8.38
N ASP A 816 -24.83 8.90 7.45
CA ASP A 816 -25.58 10.17 7.49
C ASP A 816 -26.82 9.95 8.35
N GLU A 817 -26.73 10.30 9.63
CA GLU A 817 -27.72 9.98 10.65
C GLU A 817 -28.85 11.02 10.75
N SER A 818 -29.98 10.63 11.35
CA SER A 818 -31.04 11.60 11.69
C SER A 818 -30.69 12.47 12.90
N ASP A 819 -29.86 11.98 13.82
CA ASP A 819 -29.45 12.68 15.03
C ASP A 819 -28.01 12.30 15.45
N GLU A 820 -27.06 13.15 15.06
CA GLU A 820 -25.63 12.99 15.35
C GLU A 820 -25.27 13.24 16.83
N THR A 821 -26.24 13.55 17.71
CA THR A 821 -25.95 13.93 19.10
C THR A 821 -26.11 12.80 20.11
N ASN A 822 -26.57 11.62 19.66
CA ASN A 822 -26.97 10.50 20.52
C ASN A 822 -26.10 9.24 20.35
N ASN A 823 -25.04 9.34 19.55
CA ASN A 823 -24.07 8.28 19.26
C ASN A 823 -22.90 8.22 20.26
N ALA A 824 -22.92 9.03 21.33
CA ALA A 824 -21.88 9.05 22.36
C ALA A 824 -22.40 8.60 23.74
N ARG A 825 -21.54 7.98 24.55
CA ARG A 825 -21.88 7.55 25.91
C ARG A 825 -20.67 7.44 26.83
N ASP A 826 -20.84 7.89 28.07
CA ASP A 826 -19.87 7.72 29.14
C ASP A 826 -20.16 6.53 30.05
N HIS A 827 -19.09 5.96 30.60
CA HIS A 827 -19.11 5.02 31.70
C HIS A 827 -18.26 5.57 32.85
N LYS A 828 -18.86 5.64 34.05
CA LYS A 828 -18.17 5.89 35.32
C LYS A 828 -18.56 4.78 36.29
N GLY A 829 -17.65 3.85 36.55
CA GLY A 829 -17.92 2.65 37.36
C GLY A 829 -16.66 2.04 37.95
N GLY A 830 -16.82 1.07 38.85
CA GLY A 830 -15.69 0.32 39.41
C GLY A 830 -15.35 -0.89 38.53
N CYS A 831 -14.06 -1.14 38.40
CA CYS A 831 -13.52 -2.50 38.26
C CYS A 831 -13.48 -3.15 39.64
#